data_AF-A0A5P1A0X3-F1
#
_entry.id   AF-A0A5P1A0X3-F1
#
_cell.length_a   1.000
_cell.length_b   1.000
_cell.length_c   1.000
_cell.angle_alpha   90.00
_cell.angle_beta   90.00
_cell.angle_gamma   90.00
#
_symmetry.space_group_name_H-M   'P 1'
#
loop_
_entity.id
_entity.type
_entity.pdbx_description
1 polymer ?
#
loop_
_entity_poly.entity_id
_entity_poly.type
_entity_poly.pdbx_seq_one_letter_code
_entity_poly.pdbx_strand_id
1 'polypeptide(L)'
;EGIILKNKNITEEEFINVLQKDAYAEGKLLYMYYMNNGKFSIFKNGEKLKLDDIEKHTHEAMKRSYADYADLIKGTTKYTEYNDYTNINDIIKDVTKTSNTDSSNNIRKRQEFWKKYKADIWNAMLCGYSDGIDSDNNLMKNNDLCKLPEIDGENEFLRWFKEWNENFCITQVKREDKLKNECSNFNCFSTKSKKDNIQNKCQTACINYKNFVKESNKQYEGQKNIYDKKYKNNTKKDVPDFLNEGCINKKCDCISMKFSHKDNWEKYFDSLDSSDIKNKCECLKLEEESNTSGRYISKGDSQYHPEYKGDGKINYKYEKGKPKALPSIYPLNCAEKVADELRRYAENSLDTNTKLKAQESHGIFTTEQNSTNNDISCNIYNNTTNGQKYTCEHNGNTFHDNDEWDCNKGTNNLYENDICLPPRRKHMCTKQLENISTASITTTDDLLKEVLITAVNEGKRLKKQWEKTENKAHKKKKHFLCDAMKYSFADLADIIRGTDIWKGNREQQKIQERLVKSFRNIYDNLEKKEHEKYKYGTKYQNLRSAWWNANRREIWNAMTCSAPGDFLFVKRGKGDGSDVEFLTFSDHKKCGHNKEPPVYDYVPQILRWITEWSEHFCELQEKNYYLLKEKCTDYIQKDSKPTKDPNNKKCNTCKTKCEEYSKFIKKWNFQYNNLEKKYNELYDKANSNKNFEELSIIGKLTRRSNNEDENLIQFLQKVNTECNKPNNVDKYLMYTSDCRTVKFSNTIDTNVNKPTAYVTHNTINGPSSTPTASTETNINYALREYAFKIPPEGYDGACKCIGPEPLDSCPENDTTSKYCNNFVTVPECITKKYKDDLDLWNNANVKFKTGINNGVLVPPRRRHMCHKNMITKNYEKEKNAIENFKNDLLQVAYNEGYFLCKKCDKDPRDVLSAMKYTFADIADIVKGKDMINKDISAKLGNLLNNIVEPRSPIIWWKYNKAHVWHAMLCGYKYGGGTITNVDCNIPNEEFTDQFLRWFQEWTENFCTGRQKLYDKLNSQCEFAECDTTNGTIGNNCTIACQEYSNYISRKKDEYLSLKSHYDMNYRTSKKGITEAHEYLKEECRNNCECFLNHIDDKNKTWKNTYETLEETLKGKCECKKIEPKISPAKPIEPESPPLGPKPATPLPPLPNDEPINTNILSTTIPLGIALALSSIAFLFLKVIYIFSRIYIDMCGVIYVCALCVWIYVYIIYIYIYLINVFILKRKKRKKKYRKKNY
;
A
#
# COMPACT_ATOMS: atom_id res chain seq x y z
N GLU A 1 6.89 5.19 -14.30
CA GLU A 1 7.54 6.18 -13.40
C GLU A 1 8.15 7.29 -14.26
N GLY A 2 7.99 8.56 -13.88
CA GLY A 2 8.37 9.70 -14.72
C GLY A 2 9.87 10.00 -14.70
N ILE A 3 10.51 10.01 -15.87
CA ILE A 3 11.91 10.40 -16.02
C ILE A 3 12.04 11.91 -15.79
N ILE A 4 12.72 12.31 -14.70
CA ILE A 4 13.00 13.73 -14.40
C ILE A 4 14.14 14.24 -15.32
N LEU A 5 13.80 14.65 -16.53
CA LEU A 5 14.69 15.37 -17.46
C LEU A 5 14.70 16.88 -17.19
N LYS A 6 15.19 17.31 -16.02
CA LYS A 6 15.54 18.73 -15.80
C LYS A 6 17.03 18.96 -16.12
N ASN A 7 17.31 19.27 -17.39
CA ASN A 7 18.48 20.01 -17.94
C ASN A 7 18.84 19.69 -19.42
N LYS A 8 17.87 19.30 -20.27
CA LYS A 8 18.07 19.29 -21.73
C LYS A 8 17.04 20.19 -22.40
N ASN A 9 17.48 20.97 -23.39
CA ASN A 9 16.58 21.56 -24.39
C ASN A 9 16.03 20.39 -25.22
N ILE A 10 14.82 19.93 -24.90
CA ILE A 10 14.16 18.84 -25.64
C ILE A 10 13.80 19.39 -27.03
N THR A 11 14.25 18.70 -28.06
CA THR A 11 13.90 19.05 -29.44
C THR A 11 12.48 18.62 -29.80
N GLU A 12 11.90 19.27 -30.82
CA GLU A 12 10.60 18.92 -31.39
C GLU A 12 10.53 17.46 -31.85
N GLU A 13 11.62 16.95 -32.42
CA GLU A 13 11.75 15.54 -32.84
C GLU A 13 11.83 14.57 -31.65
N GLU A 14 12.62 14.88 -30.61
CA GLU A 14 12.68 14.04 -29.39
C GLU A 14 11.32 13.98 -28.69
N PHE A 15 10.61 15.12 -28.58
CA PHE A 15 9.29 15.17 -27.94
C PHE A 15 8.25 14.32 -28.69
N ILE A 16 8.19 14.45 -30.02
CA ILE A 16 7.24 13.66 -30.84
C ILE A 16 7.59 12.17 -30.82
N ASN A 17 8.86 11.79 -30.89
CA ASN A 17 9.28 10.39 -30.78
C ASN A 17 8.89 9.75 -29.43
N VAL A 18 8.84 10.52 -28.34
CA VAL A 18 8.34 10.05 -27.04
C VAL A 18 6.82 9.96 -27.04
N LEU A 19 6.14 10.99 -27.55
CA LEU A 19 4.68 11.05 -27.63
C LEU A 19 4.07 9.94 -28.51
N GLN A 20 4.73 9.58 -29.61
CA GLN A 20 4.33 8.44 -30.45
C GLN A 20 4.49 7.11 -29.71
N LYS A 21 5.53 6.93 -28.89
CA LYS A 21 5.71 5.71 -28.09
C LYS A 21 4.64 5.58 -27.00
N ASP A 22 4.27 6.70 -26.39
CA ASP A 22 3.19 6.79 -25.40
C ASP A 22 1.84 6.45 -26.04
N ALA A 23 1.52 7.07 -27.18
CA ALA A 23 0.32 6.79 -27.97
C ALA A 23 0.25 5.33 -28.47
N TYR A 24 1.38 4.76 -28.89
CA TYR A 24 1.50 3.33 -29.22
C TYR A 24 1.19 2.44 -27.99
N ALA A 25 1.76 2.76 -26.82
CA ALA A 25 1.49 2.00 -25.61
C ALA A 25 0.00 2.08 -25.22
N GLU A 26 -0.60 3.27 -25.29
CA GLU A 26 -2.02 3.50 -25.03
C GLU A 26 -2.92 2.67 -25.96
N GLY A 27 -2.69 2.70 -27.29
CA GLY A 27 -3.46 1.89 -28.25
C GLY A 27 -3.38 0.39 -27.96
N LYS A 28 -2.20 -0.11 -27.56
CA LYS A 28 -1.99 -1.51 -27.18
C LYS A 28 -2.71 -1.87 -25.88
N LEU A 29 -2.57 -1.03 -24.86
CA LEU A 29 -3.17 -1.24 -23.54
C LEU A 29 -4.71 -1.18 -23.59
N LEU A 30 -5.29 -0.31 -24.41
CA LEU A 30 -6.73 -0.23 -24.62
C LEU A 30 -7.29 -1.54 -25.22
N TYR A 31 -6.63 -2.11 -26.25
CA TYR A 31 -7.04 -3.41 -26.78
C TYR A 31 -6.95 -4.52 -25.74
N MET A 32 -5.82 -4.62 -25.04
CA MET A 32 -5.62 -5.60 -23.97
C MET A 32 -6.66 -5.45 -22.85
N TYR A 33 -7.05 -4.22 -22.51
CA TYR A 33 -8.10 -3.93 -21.54
C TYR A 33 -9.45 -4.48 -22.00
N TYR A 34 -9.91 -4.14 -23.23
CA TYR A 34 -11.21 -4.59 -23.72
C TYR A 34 -11.27 -6.10 -23.98
N MET A 35 -10.17 -6.71 -24.43
CA MET A 35 -10.07 -8.16 -24.62
C MET A 35 -10.11 -8.98 -23.33
N ASN A 36 -9.44 -8.52 -22.27
CA ASN A 36 -9.26 -9.30 -21.04
C ASN A 36 -10.29 -8.95 -19.95
N ASN A 37 -10.56 -7.66 -19.76
CA ASN A 37 -11.40 -7.16 -18.67
C ASN A 37 -12.70 -6.50 -19.17
N GLY A 38 -12.67 -5.86 -20.34
CA GLY A 38 -13.78 -5.09 -20.89
C GLY A 38 -14.88 -5.90 -21.58
N LYS A 39 -14.73 -7.21 -21.81
CA LYS A 39 -15.81 -8.06 -22.38
C LYS A 39 -17.13 -7.88 -21.63
N PHE A 40 -17.14 -8.01 -20.30
CA PHE A 40 -18.35 -7.83 -19.49
C PHE A 40 -18.98 -6.41 -19.60
N SER A 41 -18.27 -5.44 -20.19
CA SER A 41 -18.72 -4.05 -20.37
C SER A 41 -19.46 -3.81 -21.68
N ILE A 42 -19.57 -4.81 -22.55
CA ILE A 42 -20.09 -4.62 -23.91
C ILE A 42 -21.48 -5.27 -23.97
N PHE A 43 -22.50 -4.47 -24.23
CA PHE A 43 -23.91 -4.87 -24.10
C PHE A 43 -24.34 -5.90 -25.16
N LYS A 44 -24.68 -7.11 -24.71
CA LYS A 44 -25.66 -8.00 -25.35
C LYS A 44 -26.28 -8.96 -24.33
N ASN A 45 -27.61 -9.10 -24.39
CA ASN A 45 -28.39 -9.93 -23.48
C ASN A 45 -28.03 -11.43 -23.63
N GLY A 46 -27.13 -11.95 -22.78
CA GLY A 46 -26.84 -13.38 -22.66
C GLY A 46 -26.09 -14.04 -23.82
N GLU A 47 -25.80 -13.34 -24.92
CA GLU A 47 -25.03 -13.89 -26.05
C GLU A 47 -23.52 -13.80 -25.82
N LYS A 48 -22.76 -14.75 -26.42
CA LYS A 48 -21.31 -14.63 -26.51
C LYS A 48 -20.93 -13.40 -27.34
N LEU A 49 -20.17 -12.50 -26.74
CA LEU A 49 -19.59 -11.34 -27.39
C LEU A 49 -18.75 -11.71 -28.61
N LYS A 50 -19.02 -11.03 -29.72
CA LYS A 50 -18.25 -11.17 -30.97
C LYS A 50 -16.99 -10.33 -30.89
N LEU A 51 -15.95 -10.73 -31.62
CA LEU A 51 -14.69 -10.00 -31.70
C LEU A 51 -14.93 -8.56 -32.18
N ASP A 52 -15.77 -8.41 -33.21
CA ASP A 52 -16.21 -7.14 -33.80
C ASP A 52 -16.73 -6.12 -32.77
N ASP A 53 -17.44 -6.60 -31.73
CA ASP A 53 -17.99 -5.75 -30.67
C ASP A 53 -16.85 -5.23 -29.74
N ILE A 54 -15.80 -6.04 -29.51
CA ILE A 54 -14.61 -5.67 -28.70
C ILE A 54 -13.72 -4.68 -29.45
N GLU A 55 -13.46 -4.95 -30.73
CA GLU A 55 -12.72 -4.05 -31.62
C GLU A 55 -13.39 -2.67 -31.62
N LYS A 56 -14.72 -2.62 -31.84
CA LYS A 56 -15.49 -1.38 -31.85
C LYS A 56 -15.35 -0.56 -30.56
N HIS A 57 -15.48 -1.17 -29.39
CA HIS A 57 -15.32 -0.45 -28.12
C HIS A 57 -13.88 0.01 -27.88
N THR A 58 -12.89 -0.78 -28.32
CA THR A 58 -11.47 -0.38 -28.29
C THR A 58 -11.23 0.86 -29.13
N HIS A 59 -11.74 0.89 -30.37
CA HIS A 59 -11.57 2.02 -31.29
C HIS A 59 -12.18 3.32 -30.75
N GLU A 60 -13.34 3.26 -30.10
CA GLU A 60 -13.98 4.46 -29.52
C GLU A 60 -13.24 4.97 -28.29
N ALA A 61 -12.66 4.08 -27.47
CA ALA A 61 -11.77 4.50 -26.38
C ALA A 61 -10.47 5.13 -26.93
N MET A 62 -9.86 4.54 -27.98
CA MET A 62 -8.69 5.13 -28.64
C MET A 62 -8.98 6.54 -29.17
N LYS A 63 -10.16 6.77 -29.76
CA LYS A 63 -10.60 8.11 -30.22
C LYS A 63 -10.71 9.12 -29.07
N ARG A 64 -11.11 8.68 -27.87
CA ARG A 64 -11.17 9.52 -26.66
C ARG A 64 -9.78 9.89 -26.16
N SER A 65 -8.91 8.90 -25.92
CA SER A 65 -7.52 9.16 -25.52
C SER A 65 -6.77 10.04 -26.54
N TYR A 66 -7.01 9.84 -27.85
CA TYR A 66 -6.49 10.70 -28.92
C TYR A 66 -6.93 12.16 -28.80
N ALA A 67 -8.21 12.41 -28.49
CA ALA A 67 -8.72 13.76 -28.26
C ALA A 67 -8.17 14.40 -26.97
N ASP A 68 -7.88 13.59 -25.95
CA ASP A 68 -7.30 14.04 -24.69
C ASP A 68 -5.80 14.39 -24.84
N TYR A 69 -5.03 13.63 -25.63
CA TYR A 69 -3.70 14.05 -26.11
C TYR A 69 -3.77 15.40 -26.85
N ALA A 70 -4.80 15.59 -27.69
CA ALA A 70 -5.01 16.86 -28.37
C ALA A 70 -5.20 18.01 -27.37
N ASP A 71 -6.08 17.85 -26.37
CA ASP A 71 -6.37 18.89 -25.38
C ASP A 71 -5.20 19.16 -24.40
N LEU A 72 -4.36 18.17 -24.12
CA LEU A 72 -3.08 18.34 -23.44
C LEU A 72 -2.12 19.24 -24.25
N ILE A 73 -1.94 18.94 -25.55
CA ILE A 73 -1.01 19.65 -26.44
C ILE A 73 -1.50 21.06 -26.78
N LYS A 74 -2.79 21.21 -27.08
CA LYS A 74 -3.46 22.51 -27.25
C LYS A 74 -3.41 23.37 -25.97
N GLY A 75 -3.26 22.74 -24.79
CA GLY A 75 -3.33 23.41 -23.48
C GLY A 75 -4.76 23.78 -23.07
N THR A 76 -5.75 23.06 -23.59
CA THR A 76 -7.19 23.27 -23.34
C THR A 76 -7.75 22.37 -22.24
N THR A 77 -7.03 21.30 -21.90
CA THR A 77 -7.39 20.33 -20.86
C THR A 77 -7.68 20.98 -19.50
N LYS A 78 -8.62 20.39 -18.75
CA LYS A 78 -8.96 20.70 -17.36
C LYS A 78 -8.16 19.89 -16.35
N TYR A 79 -7.27 19.01 -16.80
CA TYR A 79 -6.36 18.23 -15.95
C TYR A 79 -5.18 19.06 -15.42
N THR A 80 -5.46 20.18 -14.76
CA THR A 80 -4.43 21.17 -14.36
C THR A 80 -3.93 21.04 -12.92
N GLU A 81 -4.52 20.16 -12.12
CA GLU A 81 -4.28 20.07 -10.66
C GLU A 81 -3.17 19.08 -10.25
N TYR A 82 -2.53 18.40 -11.22
CA TYR A 82 -1.47 17.43 -10.96
C TYR A 82 -0.07 18.03 -11.16
N ASN A 83 0.88 17.74 -10.26
CA ASN A 83 2.23 18.33 -10.28
C ASN A 83 2.97 18.08 -11.62
N ASP A 84 2.76 16.92 -12.25
CA ASP A 84 3.43 16.56 -13.49
C ASP A 84 2.88 17.31 -14.73
N TYR A 85 1.62 17.78 -14.69
CA TYR A 85 1.06 18.63 -15.75
C TYR A 85 1.89 19.89 -15.95
N THR A 86 2.40 20.50 -14.88
CA THR A 86 3.25 21.70 -14.99
C THR A 86 4.52 21.40 -15.77
N ASN A 87 5.21 20.29 -15.46
CA ASN A 87 6.43 19.89 -16.16
C ASN A 87 6.15 19.57 -17.65
N ILE A 88 5.08 18.82 -17.94
CA ILE A 88 4.69 18.47 -19.31
C ILE A 88 4.30 19.72 -20.12
N ASN A 89 3.50 20.61 -19.52
CA ASN A 89 3.09 21.87 -20.12
C ASN A 89 4.29 22.79 -20.42
N ASP A 90 5.30 22.83 -19.55
CA ASP A 90 6.54 23.58 -19.79
C ASP A 90 7.37 22.99 -20.94
N ILE A 91 7.50 21.66 -21.02
CA ILE A 91 8.14 20.99 -22.19
C ILE A 91 7.38 21.32 -23.49
N ILE A 92 6.05 21.28 -23.46
CA ILE A 92 5.21 21.69 -24.60
C ILE A 92 5.45 23.18 -24.93
N LYS A 93 5.58 24.08 -23.94
CA LYS A 93 5.88 25.51 -24.20
C LYS A 93 7.21 25.70 -24.93
N ASP A 94 8.24 24.98 -24.49
CA ASP A 94 9.59 25.06 -25.05
C ASP A 94 9.63 24.54 -26.49
N VAL A 95 9.09 23.33 -26.71
CA VAL A 95 9.00 22.69 -28.03
C VAL A 95 8.18 23.53 -29.02
N THR A 96 7.03 24.06 -28.59
CA THR A 96 6.17 24.92 -29.42
C THR A 96 6.63 26.38 -29.50
N LYS A 97 7.75 26.74 -28.84
CA LYS A 97 8.36 28.09 -28.82
C LYS A 97 7.34 29.18 -28.46
N THR A 98 6.57 28.93 -27.41
CA THR A 98 5.56 29.86 -26.87
C THR A 98 6.19 30.82 -25.86
N SER A 99 5.69 32.06 -25.77
CA SER A 99 6.27 33.11 -24.92
C SER A 99 5.22 33.74 -24.00
N ASN A 100 5.59 34.11 -22.77
CA ASN A 100 4.67 34.64 -21.75
C ASN A 100 4.01 36.00 -22.09
N THR A 101 4.20 36.53 -23.31
CA THR A 101 3.82 37.88 -23.73
C THR A 101 2.63 37.95 -24.69
N ASP A 102 2.21 36.84 -25.32
CA ASP A 102 1.17 36.84 -26.36
C ASP A 102 0.37 35.52 -26.35
N SER A 103 -0.80 35.53 -25.70
CA SER A 103 -1.62 34.32 -25.50
C SER A 103 -2.26 33.81 -26.80
N SER A 104 -2.66 34.70 -27.71
CA SER A 104 -3.31 34.33 -28.97
C SER A 104 -2.35 33.58 -29.89
N ASN A 105 -1.13 34.11 -30.04
CA ASN A 105 -0.06 33.50 -30.82
C ASN A 105 0.38 32.15 -30.21
N ASN A 106 0.39 32.02 -28.89
CA ASN A 106 0.72 30.75 -28.23
C ASN A 106 -0.33 29.65 -28.49
N ILE A 107 -1.62 29.99 -28.40
CA ILE A 107 -2.71 29.04 -28.71
C ILE A 107 -2.58 28.60 -30.17
N ARG A 108 -2.34 29.54 -31.09
CA ARG A 108 -2.14 29.25 -32.51
C ARG A 108 -0.95 28.30 -32.74
N LYS A 109 0.21 28.55 -32.14
CA LYS A 109 1.40 27.67 -32.26
C LYS A 109 1.14 26.25 -31.78
N ARG A 110 0.43 26.08 -30.65
CA ARG A 110 0.05 24.76 -30.13
C ARG A 110 -0.95 24.03 -31.02
N GLN A 111 -1.90 24.76 -31.60
CA GLN A 111 -2.83 24.21 -32.60
C GLN A 111 -2.12 23.83 -33.90
N GLU A 112 -1.16 24.63 -34.38
CA GLU A 112 -0.33 24.32 -35.55
C GLU A 112 0.56 23.09 -35.28
N PHE A 113 1.13 22.97 -34.08
CA PHE A 113 1.90 21.80 -33.64
C PHE A 113 1.05 20.52 -33.59
N TRP A 114 -0.14 20.57 -32.98
CA TRP A 114 -1.07 19.45 -33.02
C TRP A 114 -1.47 19.09 -34.46
N LYS A 115 -1.85 20.07 -35.29
CA LYS A 115 -2.19 19.85 -36.71
C LYS A 115 -1.06 19.18 -37.50
N LYS A 116 0.19 19.46 -37.16
CA LYS A 116 1.37 18.87 -37.81
C LYS A 116 1.52 17.37 -37.49
N TYR A 117 1.32 16.96 -36.23
CA TYR A 117 1.65 15.61 -35.75
C TYR A 117 0.45 14.72 -35.43
N LYS A 118 -0.79 15.23 -35.51
CA LYS A 118 -1.97 14.47 -35.11
C LYS A 118 -2.20 13.19 -35.93
N ALA A 119 -1.80 13.17 -37.20
CA ALA A 119 -1.81 11.95 -38.00
C ALA A 119 -0.82 10.90 -37.48
N ASP A 120 0.40 11.32 -37.14
CA ASP A 120 1.46 10.44 -36.64
C ASP A 120 1.13 9.82 -35.29
N ILE A 121 0.43 10.58 -34.43
CA ILE A 121 -0.06 10.12 -33.12
C ILE A 121 -1.15 9.07 -33.30
N TRP A 122 -2.14 9.31 -34.18
CA TRP A 122 -3.18 8.31 -34.48
C TRP A 122 -2.59 7.04 -35.09
N ASN A 123 -1.66 7.18 -36.05
CA ASN A 123 -0.95 6.05 -36.64
C ASN A 123 -0.17 5.24 -35.58
N ALA A 124 0.47 5.91 -34.62
CA ALA A 124 1.13 5.22 -33.52
C ALA A 124 0.15 4.42 -32.64
N MET A 125 -1.02 4.99 -32.31
CA MET A 125 -2.09 4.26 -31.60
C MET A 125 -2.58 3.05 -32.41
N LEU A 126 -2.76 3.18 -33.73
CA LEU A 126 -3.13 2.07 -34.61
C LEU A 126 -2.06 0.97 -34.65
N CYS A 127 -0.77 1.31 -34.68
CA CYS A 127 0.31 0.32 -34.57
C CYS A 127 0.27 -0.41 -33.22
N GLY A 128 0.03 0.31 -32.12
CA GLY A 128 -0.11 -0.27 -30.79
C GLY A 128 -1.29 -1.24 -30.69
N TYR A 129 -2.43 -0.83 -31.23
CA TYR A 129 -3.63 -1.66 -31.36
C TYR A 129 -3.37 -2.93 -32.19
N SER A 130 -2.70 -2.79 -33.35
CA SER A 130 -2.29 -3.91 -34.21
C SER A 130 -1.45 -4.93 -33.46
N ASP A 131 -0.42 -4.46 -32.74
CA ASP A 131 0.48 -5.27 -31.93
C ASP A 131 -0.17 -5.86 -30.67
N GLY A 132 -1.43 -5.47 -30.38
CA GLY A 132 -2.27 -6.10 -29.38
C GLY A 132 -3.01 -7.34 -29.89
N ILE A 133 -3.37 -7.37 -31.19
CA ILE A 133 -4.31 -8.35 -31.77
C ILE A 133 -3.69 -9.73 -32.01
N ASP A 134 -2.35 -9.80 -32.19
CA ASP A 134 -1.59 -11.05 -32.33
C ASP A 134 -2.07 -11.93 -33.52
N SER A 135 -2.20 -11.31 -34.71
CA SER A 135 -2.55 -12.02 -35.95
C SER A 135 -1.71 -11.59 -37.15
N ASP A 136 -1.12 -12.56 -37.85
CA ASP A 136 -0.25 -12.39 -39.04
C ASP A 136 -0.99 -11.94 -40.33
N ASN A 137 -2.07 -11.16 -40.23
CA ASN A 137 -2.80 -10.69 -41.42
C ASN A 137 -3.39 -9.28 -41.31
N ASN A 138 -2.73 -8.33 -41.97
CA ASN A 138 -3.24 -7.10 -42.58
C ASN A 138 -4.38 -6.35 -41.86
N LEU A 139 -3.99 -5.27 -41.15
CA LEU A 139 -4.88 -4.18 -40.75
C LEU A 139 -5.59 -3.48 -41.94
N MET A 140 -5.13 -3.70 -43.18
CA MET A 140 -5.62 -3.06 -44.41
C MET A 140 -6.94 -3.62 -44.98
N LYS A 141 -7.86 -4.11 -44.13
CA LYS A 141 -9.23 -4.46 -44.56
C LYS A 141 -10.32 -3.54 -44.01
N ASN A 142 -10.00 -2.66 -43.07
CA ASN A 142 -10.98 -1.78 -42.44
C ASN A 142 -10.64 -0.30 -42.70
N ASN A 143 -10.98 0.18 -43.89
CA ASN A 143 -10.67 1.53 -44.41
C ASN A 143 -11.16 2.69 -43.52
N ASP A 144 -12.07 2.43 -42.57
CA ASP A 144 -12.58 3.44 -41.64
C ASP A 144 -11.62 3.74 -40.48
N LEU A 145 -10.68 2.86 -40.15
CA LEU A 145 -9.69 3.09 -39.07
C LEU A 145 -8.52 3.98 -39.49
N CYS A 146 -8.15 3.94 -40.77
CA CYS A 146 -7.16 4.83 -41.36
C CYS A 146 -7.68 6.27 -41.53
N LYS A 147 -8.96 6.54 -41.24
CA LYS A 147 -9.51 7.90 -41.19
C LYS A 147 -9.15 8.54 -39.86
N LEU A 148 -8.62 9.76 -39.94
CA LEU A 148 -8.22 10.51 -38.76
C LEU A 148 -9.46 10.93 -37.94
N PRO A 149 -9.52 10.73 -36.62
CA PRO A 149 -10.66 11.17 -35.82
C PRO A 149 -10.77 12.69 -35.75
N GLU A 150 -11.99 13.21 -35.87
CA GLU A 150 -12.32 14.66 -35.74
C GLU A 150 -12.79 15.06 -34.33
N ILE A 151 -12.84 14.09 -33.41
CA ILE A 151 -13.26 14.29 -32.01
C ILE A 151 -12.25 15.13 -31.20
N ASP A 152 -11.07 15.41 -31.76
CA ASP A 152 -10.08 16.38 -31.26
C ASP A 152 -10.60 17.84 -31.26
N GLY A 153 -11.73 18.10 -31.94
CA GLY A 153 -12.47 19.35 -31.88
C GLY A 153 -13.59 19.43 -30.83
N GLU A 154 -14.02 18.30 -30.24
CA GLU A 154 -15.06 18.32 -29.19
C GLU A 154 -14.56 18.92 -27.87
N ASN A 155 -15.48 19.28 -26.98
CA ASN A 155 -15.12 19.76 -25.64
C ASN A 155 -14.87 18.58 -24.69
N GLU A 156 -13.70 18.56 -24.06
CA GLU A 156 -13.26 17.52 -23.11
C GLU A 156 -14.32 17.12 -22.06
N PHE A 157 -14.95 18.10 -21.40
CA PHE A 157 -16.03 17.84 -20.43
C PHE A 157 -17.22 17.09 -21.05
N LEU A 158 -17.61 17.43 -22.29
CA LEU A 158 -18.70 16.77 -22.99
C LEU A 158 -18.34 15.33 -23.39
N ARG A 159 -17.07 15.05 -23.73
CA ARG A 159 -16.59 13.69 -24.01
C ARG A 159 -16.58 12.84 -22.74
N TRP A 160 -15.97 13.33 -21.67
CA TRP A 160 -15.90 12.62 -20.39
C TRP A 160 -17.28 12.37 -19.78
N PHE A 161 -18.26 13.29 -19.97
CA PHE A 161 -19.62 13.07 -19.47
C PHE A 161 -20.38 11.98 -20.25
N LYS A 162 -20.21 11.91 -21.59
CA LYS A 162 -20.71 10.79 -22.40
C LYS A 162 -20.10 9.46 -21.95
N GLU A 163 -18.78 9.41 -21.77
CA GLU A 163 -18.05 8.22 -21.32
C GLU A 163 -18.45 7.77 -19.91
N TRP A 164 -18.63 8.72 -18.98
CA TRP A 164 -19.13 8.43 -17.64
C TRP A 164 -20.53 7.79 -17.69
N ASN A 165 -21.43 8.27 -18.57
CA ASN A 165 -22.76 7.68 -18.77
C ASN A 165 -22.68 6.23 -19.29
N GLU A 166 -21.85 5.98 -20.30
CA GLU A 166 -21.63 4.61 -20.80
C GLU A 166 -21.15 3.68 -19.67
N ASN A 167 -20.13 4.10 -18.91
CA ASN A 167 -19.59 3.33 -17.80
C ASN A 167 -20.60 3.14 -16.65
N PHE A 168 -21.45 4.13 -16.38
CA PHE A 168 -22.56 4.01 -15.42
C PHE A 168 -23.55 2.92 -15.85
N CYS A 169 -24.06 2.98 -17.09
CA CYS A 169 -25.02 1.99 -17.61
C CYS A 169 -24.43 0.57 -17.60
N ILE A 170 -23.17 0.44 -18.00
CA ILE A 170 -22.40 -0.80 -17.92
C ILE A 170 -22.33 -1.34 -16.48
N THR A 171 -22.03 -0.46 -15.53
CA THR A 171 -21.88 -0.84 -14.12
C THR A 171 -23.22 -1.18 -13.47
N GLN A 172 -24.30 -0.50 -13.87
CA GLN A 172 -25.66 -0.77 -13.42
C GLN A 172 -26.07 -2.20 -13.75
N VAL A 173 -25.96 -2.63 -15.01
CA VAL A 173 -26.37 -3.99 -15.44
C VAL A 173 -25.55 -5.06 -14.73
N LYS A 174 -24.22 -4.90 -14.62
CA LYS A 174 -23.37 -5.83 -13.84
C LYS A 174 -23.80 -5.98 -12.38
N ARG A 175 -24.23 -4.88 -11.75
CA ARG A 175 -24.72 -4.88 -10.36
C ARG A 175 -26.14 -5.45 -10.27
N GLU A 176 -26.98 -5.25 -11.27
CA GLU A 176 -28.32 -5.83 -11.38
C GLU A 176 -28.26 -7.35 -11.58
N ASP A 177 -27.38 -7.87 -12.44
CA ASP A 177 -27.19 -9.31 -12.62
C ASP A 177 -26.62 -9.97 -11.36
N LYS A 178 -25.68 -9.31 -10.68
CA LYS A 178 -25.20 -9.77 -9.37
C LYS A 178 -26.33 -9.78 -8.33
N LEU A 179 -27.16 -8.74 -8.31
CA LEU A 179 -28.32 -8.65 -7.42
C LEU A 179 -29.32 -9.78 -7.69
N LYS A 180 -29.66 -10.01 -8.96
CA LYS A 180 -30.48 -11.14 -9.42
C LYS A 180 -29.93 -12.45 -8.88
N ASN A 181 -28.66 -12.76 -9.15
CA ASN A 181 -28.01 -14.01 -8.77
C ASN A 181 -27.97 -14.25 -7.25
N GLU A 182 -27.57 -13.26 -6.45
CA GLU A 182 -27.49 -13.41 -4.98
C GLU A 182 -28.88 -13.49 -4.33
N CYS A 183 -29.92 -12.93 -4.98
CA CYS A 183 -31.31 -12.98 -4.53
C CYS A 183 -32.16 -14.09 -5.19
N SER A 184 -31.63 -14.87 -6.15
CA SER A 184 -32.38 -15.90 -6.88
C SER A 184 -33.09 -16.87 -5.93
N ASN A 185 -32.36 -17.40 -4.95
CA ASN A 185 -32.83 -18.39 -3.99
C ASN A 185 -33.45 -17.79 -2.70
N PHE A 186 -33.57 -16.47 -2.62
CA PHE A 186 -34.22 -15.80 -1.50
C PHE A 186 -35.74 -15.66 -1.74
N ASN A 187 -36.54 -15.92 -0.70
CA ASN A 187 -38.00 -15.76 -0.71
C ASN A 187 -38.46 -15.19 0.64
N CYS A 188 -39.24 -14.11 0.59
CA CYS A 188 -39.76 -13.37 1.73
C CYS A 188 -40.58 -14.23 2.72
N PHE A 189 -41.24 -15.29 2.25
CA PHE A 189 -42.28 -15.99 3.00
C PHE A 189 -41.87 -17.33 3.62
N SER A 190 -40.59 -17.73 3.57
CA SER A 190 -40.15 -19.05 4.08
C SER A 190 -39.90 -19.07 5.61
N THR A 191 -40.34 -20.13 6.28
CA THR A 191 -40.32 -20.27 7.75
C THR A 191 -39.61 -21.55 8.22
N LYS A 192 -38.26 -21.59 8.17
CA LYS A 192 -37.34 -22.14 9.21
C LYS A 192 -35.87 -22.30 8.76
N SER A 193 -34.96 -21.98 9.69
CA SER A 193 -33.58 -22.48 9.93
C SER A 193 -32.51 -22.63 8.83
N LYS A 194 -32.74 -22.35 7.53
CA LYS A 194 -31.64 -22.17 6.53
C LYS A 194 -31.42 -20.69 6.15
N LYS A 195 -31.88 -19.76 6.98
CA LYS A 195 -32.17 -18.38 6.56
C LYS A 195 -30.94 -17.49 6.38
N ASP A 196 -30.01 -17.50 7.33
CA ASP A 196 -29.09 -16.36 7.53
C ASP A 196 -28.13 -16.12 6.36
N ASN A 197 -27.48 -17.15 5.80
CA ASN A 197 -26.47 -16.93 4.74
C ASN A 197 -27.09 -16.41 3.43
N ILE A 198 -28.23 -16.97 2.99
CA ILE A 198 -28.90 -16.54 1.75
C ILE A 198 -29.59 -15.19 1.94
N GLN A 199 -30.23 -14.98 3.11
CA GLN A 199 -30.84 -13.69 3.46
C GLN A 199 -29.78 -12.58 3.51
N ASN A 200 -28.67 -12.79 4.22
CA ASN A 200 -27.60 -11.80 4.34
C ASN A 200 -26.91 -11.52 2.99
N LYS A 201 -26.75 -12.52 2.11
CA LYS A 201 -26.24 -12.30 0.75
C LYS A 201 -27.15 -11.42 -0.09
N CYS A 202 -28.45 -11.74 -0.14
CA CYS A 202 -29.42 -10.92 -0.88
C CYS A 202 -29.52 -9.50 -0.28
N GLN A 203 -29.60 -9.36 1.05
CA GLN A 203 -29.61 -8.07 1.74
C GLN A 203 -28.35 -7.24 1.44
N THR A 204 -27.17 -7.87 1.49
CA THR A 204 -25.90 -7.23 1.14
C THR A 204 -25.89 -6.80 -0.33
N ALA A 205 -26.44 -7.61 -1.25
CA ALA A 205 -26.55 -7.24 -2.65
C ALA A 205 -27.51 -6.04 -2.86
N CYS A 206 -28.68 -6.04 -2.22
CA CYS A 206 -29.65 -4.94 -2.26
C CYS A 206 -29.02 -3.62 -1.76
N ILE A 207 -28.32 -3.66 -0.61
CA ILE A 207 -27.62 -2.48 -0.04
C ILE A 207 -26.53 -1.97 -1.00
N ASN A 208 -25.74 -2.88 -1.59
CA ASN A 208 -24.67 -2.50 -2.54
C ASN A 208 -25.20 -1.93 -3.86
N TYR A 209 -26.43 -2.28 -4.26
CA TYR A 209 -27.12 -1.67 -5.41
C TYR A 209 -27.67 -0.29 -5.03
N LYS A 210 -28.41 -0.17 -3.91
CA LYS A 210 -28.93 1.11 -3.36
C LYS A 210 -27.82 2.17 -3.22
N ASN A 211 -26.69 1.79 -2.62
CA ASN A 211 -25.55 2.69 -2.42
C ASN A 211 -24.88 3.14 -3.74
N PHE A 212 -24.86 2.27 -4.75
CA PHE A 212 -24.34 2.62 -6.08
C PHE A 212 -25.24 3.66 -6.77
N VAL A 213 -26.55 3.44 -6.80
CA VAL A 213 -27.51 4.40 -7.39
C VAL A 213 -27.45 5.75 -6.63
N LYS A 214 -27.41 5.73 -5.29
CA LYS A 214 -27.30 6.93 -4.43
C LYS A 214 -26.03 7.75 -4.73
N GLU A 215 -24.89 7.11 -4.95
CA GLU A 215 -23.63 7.82 -5.23
C GLU A 215 -23.52 8.28 -6.69
N SER A 216 -23.93 7.46 -7.65
CA SER A 216 -23.98 7.85 -9.06
C SER A 216 -24.96 9.01 -9.33
N ASN A 217 -26.07 9.11 -8.57
CA ASN A 217 -26.97 10.27 -8.63
C ASN A 217 -26.25 11.59 -8.29
N LYS A 218 -25.44 11.62 -7.21
CA LYS A 218 -24.68 12.82 -6.84
C LYS A 218 -23.71 13.25 -7.94
N GLN A 219 -23.02 12.29 -8.54
CA GLN A 219 -22.11 12.52 -9.64
C GLN A 219 -22.87 13.07 -10.86
N TYR A 220 -23.98 12.43 -11.23
CA TYR A 220 -24.86 12.85 -12.32
C TYR A 220 -25.36 14.29 -12.12
N GLU A 221 -25.96 14.62 -10.97
CA GLU A 221 -26.43 15.98 -10.68
C GLU A 221 -25.27 17.00 -10.65
N GLY A 222 -24.08 16.60 -10.18
CA GLY A 222 -22.87 17.44 -10.25
C GLY A 222 -22.49 17.79 -11.70
N GLN A 223 -22.39 16.80 -12.58
CA GLN A 223 -22.07 17.01 -14.00
C GLN A 223 -23.20 17.76 -14.73
N LYS A 224 -24.46 17.38 -14.48
CA LYS A 224 -25.66 18.01 -15.02
C LYS A 224 -25.73 19.51 -14.68
N ASN A 225 -25.44 19.90 -13.44
CA ASN A 225 -25.39 21.33 -13.07
C ASN A 225 -24.34 22.12 -13.88
N ILE A 226 -23.20 21.49 -14.22
CA ILE A 226 -22.18 22.10 -15.08
C ILE A 226 -22.67 22.14 -16.54
N TYR A 227 -23.33 21.08 -17.01
CA TYR A 227 -23.92 20.99 -18.34
C TYR A 227 -25.01 22.06 -18.57
N ASP A 228 -26.00 22.11 -17.68
CA ASP A 228 -27.12 23.04 -17.72
C ASP A 228 -26.64 24.49 -17.72
N LYS A 229 -25.61 24.80 -16.91
CA LYS A 229 -25.06 26.16 -16.80
C LYS A 229 -24.20 26.60 -17.98
N LYS A 230 -23.50 25.68 -18.68
CA LYS A 230 -22.46 26.04 -19.68
C LYS A 230 -22.74 25.57 -21.11
N TYR A 231 -23.53 24.52 -21.30
CA TYR A 231 -23.62 23.81 -22.57
C TYR A 231 -25.06 23.64 -23.10
N LYS A 232 -26.06 23.51 -22.22
CA LYS A 232 -27.49 23.33 -22.58
C LYS A 232 -28.02 24.34 -23.61
N ASN A 233 -27.66 25.61 -23.47
CA ASN A 233 -28.07 26.66 -24.42
C ASN A 233 -27.47 26.47 -25.84
N ASN A 234 -26.31 25.83 -25.93
CA ASN A 234 -25.60 25.59 -27.19
C ASN A 234 -26.05 24.27 -27.84
N THR A 235 -26.28 23.23 -27.04
CA THR A 235 -26.74 21.91 -27.50
C THR A 235 -28.25 21.86 -27.76
N LYS A 236 -29.03 22.72 -27.08
CA LYS A 236 -30.50 22.77 -27.08
C LYS A 236 -31.16 21.45 -26.67
N LYS A 237 -30.51 20.68 -25.79
CA LYS A 237 -30.97 19.36 -25.32
C LYS A 237 -30.85 19.28 -23.81
N ASP A 238 -31.77 18.57 -23.19
CA ASP A 238 -31.64 18.18 -21.78
C ASP A 238 -30.57 17.09 -21.63
N VAL A 239 -30.02 16.96 -20.43
CA VAL A 239 -28.90 16.02 -20.17
C VAL A 239 -29.21 14.57 -20.57
N PRO A 240 -30.39 13.99 -20.27
CA PRO A 240 -30.72 12.63 -20.72
C PRO A 240 -30.66 12.47 -22.24
N ASP A 241 -31.18 13.44 -23.00
CA ASP A 241 -31.20 13.38 -24.47
C ASP A 241 -29.79 13.52 -25.06
N PHE A 242 -29.01 14.45 -24.51
CA PHE A 242 -27.62 14.65 -24.91
C PHE A 242 -26.75 13.42 -24.64
N LEU A 243 -26.92 12.79 -23.47
CA LEU A 243 -26.19 11.58 -23.13
C LEU A 243 -26.64 10.40 -24.00
N ASN A 244 -27.93 10.30 -24.33
CA ASN A 244 -28.44 9.24 -25.18
C ASN A 244 -27.84 9.29 -26.60
N GLU A 245 -27.87 10.45 -27.24
CA GLU A 245 -27.35 10.62 -28.60
C GLU A 245 -25.83 10.42 -28.72
N GLY A 246 -25.08 10.68 -27.65
CA GLY A 246 -23.62 10.65 -27.64
C GLY A 246 -22.98 9.27 -27.52
N CYS A 247 -23.77 8.19 -27.37
CA CYS A 247 -23.28 6.88 -26.98
C CYS A 247 -23.19 5.84 -28.11
N ILE A 248 -22.27 4.89 -27.95
CA ILE A 248 -22.03 3.81 -28.92
C ILE A 248 -23.32 3.00 -29.16
N ASN A 249 -23.67 2.82 -30.43
CA ASN A 249 -24.86 2.09 -30.92
C ASN A 249 -26.25 2.66 -30.58
N LYS A 250 -26.39 3.83 -29.93
CA LYS A 250 -27.69 4.31 -29.39
C LYS A 250 -28.39 3.26 -28.52
N LYS A 251 -27.62 2.69 -27.58
CA LYS A 251 -28.05 1.62 -26.67
C LYS A 251 -27.61 1.86 -25.22
N CYS A 252 -27.18 3.07 -24.88
CA CYS A 252 -26.79 3.45 -23.53
C CYS A 252 -27.87 4.30 -22.84
N ASP A 253 -29.11 4.06 -23.25
CA ASP A 253 -30.33 4.70 -22.82
C ASP A 253 -30.72 4.38 -21.36
N CYS A 254 -29.81 3.86 -20.52
CA CYS A 254 -30.20 3.46 -19.15
C CYS A 254 -30.66 4.67 -18.33
N ILE A 255 -30.03 5.84 -18.48
CA ILE A 255 -30.46 7.06 -17.79
C ILE A 255 -31.77 7.59 -18.40
N SER A 256 -31.91 7.63 -19.73
CA SER A 256 -33.11 8.14 -20.40
C SER A 256 -34.34 7.21 -20.28
N MET A 257 -34.16 5.89 -20.21
CA MET A 257 -35.24 4.92 -20.03
C MET A 257 -35.58 4.66 -18.56
N LYS A 258 -34.57 4.49 -17.70
CA LYS A 258 -34.76 4.01 -16.31
C LYS A 258 -34.65 5.11 -15.26
N PHE A 259 -34.03 6.25 -15.56
CA PHE A 259 -33.76 7.33 -14.58
C PHE A 259 -34.12 8.75 -15.08
N SER A 260 -35.01 8.84 -16.07
CA SER A 260 -35.49 10.10 -16.66
C SER A 260 -36.43 10.89 -15.74
N HIS A 261 -37.20 10.19 -14.91
CA HIS A 261 -37.94 10.79 -13.80
C HIS A 261 -37.05 10.88 -12.55
N LYS A 262 -37.04 12.05 -11.91
CA LYS A 262 -36.22 12.32 -10.71
C LYS A 262 -36.47 11.28 -9.60
N ASP A 263 -37.73 10.90 -9.43
CA ASP A 263 -38.22 9.89 -8.50
C ASP A 263 -37.54 8.51 -8.65
N ASN A 264 -37.06 8.15 -9.85
CA ASN A 264 -36.42 6.85 -10.10
C ASN A 264 -34.99 6.77 -9.52
N TRP A 265 -34.33 7.92 -9.32
CA TRP A 265 -33.07 7.98 -8.57
C TRP A 265 -33.29 7.84 -7.05
N GLU A 266 -34.49 8.18 -6.57
CA GLU A 266 -34.88 8.09 -5.15
C GLU A 266 -35.47 6.71 -4.82
N LYS A 267 -36.15 6.07 -5.78
CA LYS A 267 -36.67 4.70 -5.69
C LYS A 267 -35.69 3.70 -6.31
N TYR A 268 -34.62 3.41 -5.57
CA TYR A 268 -33.43 2.67 -6.01
C TYR A 268 -33.65 1.34 -6.75
N PHE A 269 -34.77 0.66 -6.53
CA PHE A 269 -35.10 -0.65 -7.12
C PHE A 269 -36.18 -0.58 -8.22
N ASP A 270 -36.79 0.58 -8.46
CA ASP A 270 -37.83 0.79 -9.48
C ASP A 270 -37.23 0.83 -10.90
N SER A 271 -35.91 1.02 -11.01
CA SER A 271 -35.13 0.95 -12.25
C SER A 271 -34.75 -0.49 -12.67
N LEU A 272 -35.17 -1.51 -11.91
CA LEU A 272 -34.92 -2.93 -12.21
C LEU A 272 -36.03 -3.51 -13.09
N ASP A 273 -35.67 -4.32 -14.08
CA ASP A 273 -36.66 -4.92 -15.01
C ASP A 273 -37.41 -6.12 -14.39
N SER A 274 -37.15 -6.45 -13.12
CA SER A 274 -37.71 -7.60 -12.41
C SER A 274 -38.38 -7.17 -11.11
N SER A 275 -39.72 -7.18 -11.12
CA SER A 275 -40.57 -6.95 -9.95
C SER A 275 -40.26 -7.92 -8.81
N ASP A 276 -39.89 -9.17 -9.11
CA ASP A 276 -39.50 -10.17 -8.11
C ASP A 276 -38.26 -9.76 -7.30
N ILE A 277 -37.24 -9.18 -7.94
CA ILE A 277 -36.03 -8.72 -7.24
C ILE A 277 -36.32 -7.47 -6.42
N LYS A 278 -37.12 -6.54 -6.94
CA LYS A 278 -37.61 -5.39 -6.19
C LYS A 278 -38.35 -5.84 -4.92
N ASN A 279 -39.35 -6.71 -5.06
CA ASN A 279 -40.13 -7.26 -3.94
C ASN A 279 -39.23 -7.98 -2.92
N LYS A 280 -38.22 -8.73 -3.38
CA LYS A 280 -37.23 -9.39 -2.50
C LYS A 280 -36.36 -8.41 -1.73
N CYS A 281 -35.94 -7.30 -2.34
CA CYS A 281 -35.18 -6.25 -1.63
C CYS A 281 -36.06 -5.46 -0.67
N GLU A 282 -37.31 -5.14 -1.03
CA GLU A 282 -38.23 -4.39 -0.17
C GLU A 282 -38.68 -5.20 1.05
N CYS A 283 -38.95 -6.51 0.88
CA CYS A 283 -39.39 -7.36 1.98
C CYS A 283 -38.30 -7.66 3.04
N LEU A 284 -37.03 -7.35 2.75
CA LEU A 284 -35.91 -7.58 3.66
C LEU A 284 -35.83 -6.61 4.84
N LYS A 285 -36.77 -5.66 4.97
CA LYS A 285 -36.72 -4.55 5.94
C LYS A 285 -35.34 -3.91 5.97
N LEU A 286 -34.98 -3.28 4.85
CA LEU A 286 -33.73 -2.53 4.71
C LEU A 286 -33.77 -1.31 5.64
N GLU A 287 -33.33 -1.50 6.89
CA GLU A 287 -33.39 -0.48 7.94
C GLU A 287 -32.75 0.83 7.47
N GLU A 288 -33.48 1.93 7.64
CA GLU A 288 -32.98 3.25 7.31
C GLU A 288 -32.11 3.78 8.44
N GLU A 289 -30.80 3.79 8.16
CA GLU A 289 -29.74 4.55 8.83
C GLU A 289 -29.72 4.46 10.38
N SER A 290 -29.30 3.31 10.91
CA SER A 290 -28.53 3.21 12.16
C SER A 290 -27.28 2.35 11.92
N ASN A 291 -26.13 2.68 12.52
CA ASN A 291 -24.87 1.95 12.27
C ASN A 291 -24.07 1.70 13.56
N THR A 292 -24.58 0.77 14.38
CA THR A 292 -24.01 0.39 15.67
C THR A 292 -22.87 -0.64 15.57
N SER A 293 -21.77 -0.30 16.25
CA SER A 293 -20.61 -1.12 16.66
C SER A 293 -20.83 -2.63 16.88
N GLY A 294 -19.99 -3.43 16.19
CA GLY A 294 -19.11 -4.47 16.76
C GLY A 294 -19.64 -5.70 17.53
N ARG A 295 -19.08 -6.89 17.20
CA ARG A 295 -18.39 -7.74 18.21
C ARG A 295 -17.46 -8.81 17.64
N TYR A 296 -16.50 -9.20 18.48
CA TYR A 296 -15.40 -10.14 18.23
C TYR A 296 -15.78 -11.61 18.53
N ILE A 297 -15.22 -12.51 17.70
CA ILE A 297 -14.49 -13.77 18.02
C ILE A 297 -14.93 -14.62 19.23
N SER A 298 -15.08 -15.93 18.98
CA SER A 298 -14.54 -16.98 19.86
C SER A 298 -13.95 -18.16 19.05
N LYS A 299 -12.85 -18.76 19.54
CA LYS A 299 -12.31 -20.07 19.09
C LYS A 299 -12.76 -21.11 20.13
N GLY A 300 -13.30 -22.26 19.71
CA GLY A 300 -13.55 -23.38 20.65
C GLY A 300 -14.32 -24.58 20.07
N ASP A 301 -13.68 -25.75 20.13
CA ASP A 301 -14.19 -27.13 20.13
C ASP A 301 -15.20 -27.69 19.10
N SER A 302 -14.62 -28.53 18.22
CA SER A 302 -14.80 -30.01 18.16
C SER A 302 -16.18 -30.65 17.88
N GLN A 303 -16.13 -31.67 17.01
CA GLN A 303 -17.16 -32.69 16.69
C GLN A 303 -18.49 -32.20 16.07
N TYR A 304 -18.71 -32.47 14.77
CA TYR A 304 -19.52 -33.61 14.29
C TYR A 304 -19.53 -33.68 12.75
N HIS A 305 -19.42 -34.89 12.17
CA HIS A 305 -19.67 -35.13 10.74
C HIS A 305 -21.18 -35.16 10.45
N PRO A 306 -21.64 -34.67 9.29
CA PRO A 306 -22.81 -35.27 8.63
C PRO A 306 -22.48 -35.86 7.25
N GLU A 307 -23.31 -36.82 6.84
CA GLU A 307 -23.00 -37.76 5.76
C GLU A 307 -23.43 -37.32 4.34
N TYR A 308 -22.77 -37.96 3.39
CA TYR A 308 -23.13 -38.07 1.97
C TYR A 308 -24.37 -38.96 1.78
N LYS A 309 -25.41 -38.48 1.08
CA LYS A 309 -26.22 -39.21 0.07
C LYS A 309 -26.71 -38.16 -0.94
N GLY A 310 -26.29 -38.18 -2.20
CA GLY A 310 -26.89 -38.97 -3.28
C GLY A 310 -27.58 -37.99 -4.26
N ASP A 311 -27.70 -38.23 -5.55
CA ASP A 311 -27.29 -39.36 -6.39
C ASP A 311 -27.38 -38.99 -7.88
N GLY A 312 -26.49 -39.56 -8.70
CA GLY A 312 -26.30 -39.16 -10.11
C GLY A 312 -25.07 -39.82 -10.73
N LYS A 313 -24.88 -41.12 -10.47
CA LYS A 313 -23.68 -41.88 -10.86
C LYS A 313 -23.73 -42.33 -12.31
N ILE A 314 -22.62 -42.17 -13.03
CA ILE A 314 -22.01 -43.30 -13.75
C ILE A 314 -20.54 -43.42 -13.31
N ASN A 315 -20.12 -44.65 -13.03
CA ASN A 315 -18.94 -45.01 -12.23
C ASN A 315 -17.57 -44.53 -12.77
N TYR A 316 -16.79 -43.94 -11.87
CA TYR A 316 -15.58 -44.63 -11.39
C TYR A 316 -15.79 -44.97 -9.91
N LYS A 317 -15.48 -46.22 -9.52
CA LYS A 317 -15.54 -46.63 -8.11
C LYS A 317 -14.41 -45.95 -7.34
N TYR A 318 -14.75 -44.96 -6.51
CA TYR A 318 -14.03 -44.79 -5.26
C TYR A 318 -14.43 -45.95 -4.34
N GLU A 319 -13.58 -46.97 -4.25
CA GLU A 319 -13.60 -47.82 -3.07
C GLU A 319 -13.10 -46.98 -1.88
N LYS A 320 -13.86 -46.99 -0.78
CA LYS A 320 -13.47 -46.31 0.47
C LYS A 320 -12.19 -46.97 1.01
N GLY A 321 -11.05 -46.39 0.69
CA GLY A 321 -9.74 -46.74 1.24
C GLY A 321 -9.02 -45.48 1.73
N LYS A 322 -8.24 -45.61 2.81
CA LYS A 322 -7.38 -44.51 3.31
C LYS A 322 -6.40 -44.07 2.21
N PRO A 323 -6.04 -42.78 2.11
CA PRO A 323 -4.98 -42.35 1.18
C PRO A 323 -3.68 -43.12 1.49
N LYS A 324 -3.07 -43.71 0.46
CA LYS A 324 -1.83 -44.50 0.61
C LYS A 324 -0.62 -43.60 0.85
N ALA A 325 -0.59 -42.41 0.25
CA ALA A 325 0.45 -41.40 0.45
C ALA A 325 0.24 -40.61 1.76
N LEU A 326 1.12 -40.83 2.73
CA LEU A 326 1.21 -40.06 3.98
C LEU A 326 1.58 -38.59 3.70
N PRO A 327 1.17 -37.63 4.55
CA PRO A 327 1.66 -36.24 4.50
C PRO A 327 3.18 -36.14 4.65
N SER A 328 3.75 -35.02 4.19
CA SER A 328 5.17 -34.71 4.45
C SER A 328 5.51 -34.77 5.94
N ILE A 329 6.71 -35.28 6.24
CA ILE A 329 7.28 -35.38 7.59
C ILE A 329 8.11 -34.15 7.99
N TYR A 330 8.26 -33.19 7.08
CA TYR A 330 9.00 -31.95 7.29
C TYR A 330 8.02 -30.79 7.55
N PRO A 331 8.41 -29.77 8.34
CA PRO A 331 7.66 -28.51 8.37
C PRO A 331 7.56 -27.92 6.96
N LEU A 332 6.39 -27.41 6.60
CA LEU A 332 6.10 -26.85 5.27
C LEU A 332 5.64 -25.40 5.34
N ASN A 333 6.31 -24.55 4.57
CA ASN A 333 5.81 -23.23 4.18
C ASN A 333 4.57 -23.37 3.26
N CYS A 334 3.89 -22.27 2.98
CA CYS A 334 2.63 -22.30 2.24
C CYS A 334 2.77 -22.82 0.78
N ALA A 335 3.89 -22.61 0.11
CA ALA A 335 4.13 -23.15 -1.23
C ALA A 335 4.53 -24.65 -1.20
N GLU A 336 5.27 -25.06 -0.16
CA GLU A 336 5.58 -26.48 0.09
C GLU A 336 4.32 -27.30 0.40
N LYS A 337 3.27 -26.71 1.02
CA LYS A 337 1.97 -27.39 1.21
C LYS A 337 1.27 -27.71 -0.11
N VAL A 338 1.26 -26.76 -1.05
CA VAL A 338 0.74 -26.99 -2.41
C VAL A 338 1.53 -28.10 -3.10
N ALA A 339 2.85 -28.12 -2.95
CA ALA A 339 3.70 -29.17 -3.49
C ALA A 339 3.43 -30.55 -2.85
N ASP A 340 3.18 -30.63 -1.53
CA ASP A 340 2.81 -31.88 -0.86
C ASP A 340 1.43 -32.40 -1.30
N GLU A 341 0.46 -31.51 -1.54
CA GLU A 341 -0.85 -31.86 -2.10
C GLU A 341 -0.71 -32.50 -3.49
N LEU A 342 0.05 -31.86 -4.39
CA LEU A 342 0.32 -32.38 -5.74
C LEU A 342 1.09 -33.69 -5.72
N ARG A 343 2.08 -33.82 -4.82
CA ARG A 343 2.81 -35.07 -4.58
C ARG A 343 1.88 -36.20 -4.18
N ARG A 344 1.06 -35.98 -3.15
CA ARG A 344 0.12 -37.00 -2.66
C ARG A 344 -0.93 -37.36 -3.70
N TYR A 345 -1.42 -36.40 -4.49
CA TYR A 345 -2.30 -36.68 -5.61
C TYR A 345 -1.63 -37.61 -6.64
N ALA A 346 -0.40 -37.29 -7.04
CA ALA A 346 0.32 -38.05 -8.05
C ALA A 346 0.76 -39.45 -7.56
N GLU A 347 1.15 -39.59 -6.29
CA GLU A 347 1.47 -40.89 -5.67
C GLU A 347 0.22 -41.77 -5.48
N ASN A 348 -0.92 -41.20 -5.03
CA ASN A 348 -2.17 -41.95 -4.92
C ASN A 348 -2.77 -42.35 -6.30
N SER A 349 -2.33 -41.72 -7.39
CA SER A 349 -2.72 -42.07 -8.78
C SER A 349 -1.90 -43.24 -9.36
N LEU A 350 -0.91 -43.76 -8.63
CA LEU A 350 -0.16 -44.96 -9.01
C LEU A 350 -0.92 -46.22 -8.58
N ASP A 351 -1.02 -47.19 -9.49
CA ASP A 351 -1.58 -48.50 -9.16
C ASP A 351 -0.63 -49.24 -8.22
N THR A 352 -1.17 -49.93 -7.20
CA THR A 352 -0.35 -50.56 -6.16
C THR A 352 0.60 -51.65 -6.67
N ASN A 353 0.36 -52.18 -7.87
CA ASN A 353 1.19 -53.18 -8.54
C ASN A 353 1.87 -52.61 -9.80
N THR A 354 2.12 -51.30 -9.86
CA THR A 354 2.73 -50.65 -11.04
C THR A 354 4.12 -51.20 -11.37
N LYS A 355 4.32 -51.64 -12.62
CA LYS A 355 5.63 -52.06 -13.16
C LYS A 355 6.59 -50.88 -13.38
N LEU A 356 6.15 -49.64 -13.11
CA LEU A 356 7.00 -48.45 -13.09
C LEU A 356 7.80 -48.29 -11.80
N LYS A 357 7.49 -49.05 -10.75
CA LYS A 357 8.35 -49.16 -9.57
C LYS A 357 9.33 -50.30 -9.78
N ALA A 358 10.63 -49.99 -9.74
CA ALA A 358 11.69 -50.98 -9.80
C ALA A 358 11.57 -51.99 -8.65
N GLN A 359 11.93 -53.25 -8.90
CA GLN A 359 11.99 -54.30 -7.89
C GLN A 359 13.42 -54.50 -7.36
N GLU A 360 14.44 -54.25 -8.20
CA GLU A 360 15.85 -54.46 -7.85
C GLU A 360 16.60 -53.14 -7.57
N SER A 361 16.25 -52.45 -6.48
CA SER A 361 17.12 -51.36 -5.95
C SER A 361 18.23 -51.86 -5.03
N HIS A 362 18.11 -53.09 -4.51
CA HIS A 362 19.05 -53.68 -3.55
C HIS A 362 20.39 -54.02 -4.21
N GLY A 363 21.49 -53.43 -3.68
CA GLY A 363 22.85 -53.76 -4.10
C GLY A 363 23.45 -52.88 -5.20
N ILE A 364 22.82 -51.77 -5.60
CA ILE A 364 23.46 -50.78 -6.50
C ILE A 364 24.46 -49.90 -5.73
N PHE A 365 24.16 -49.59 -4.46
CA PHE A 365 25.10 -48.94 -3.56
C PHE A 365 24.97 -49.45 -2.11
N THR A 366 26.06 -49.46 -1.36
CA THR A 366 26.08 -49.69 0.10
C THR A 366 26.51 -48.45 0.86
N THR A 367 26.12 -48.39 2.13
CA THR A 367 26.67 -47.48 3.13
C THR A 367 27.47 -48.28 4.15
N GLU A 368 28.78 -48.10 4.20
CA GLU A 368 29.63 -48.64 5.26
C GLU A 368 29.90 -47.53 6.31
N GLN A 369 29.84 -47.88 7.60
CA GLN A 369 30.21 -46.97 8.69
C GLN A 369 31.65 -47.22 9.11
N ASN A 370 32.48 -46.19 9.03
CA ASN A 370 33.89 -46.29 9.43
C ASN A 370 34.02 -46.12 10.96
N SER A 371 34.42 -47.18 11.65
CA SER A 371 34.29 -47.34 13.11
C SER A 371 35.12 -46.37 13.97
N THR A 372 36.05 -45.64 13.36
CA THR A 372 36.95 -44.69 14.04
C THR A 372 36.51 -43.23 13.97
N ASN A 373 35.70 -42.83 12.97
CA ASN A 373 35.45 -41.41 12.66
C ASN A 373 33.97 -41.05 12.41
N ASN A 374 33.02 -41.99 12.52
CA ASN A 374 31.60 -41.81 12.13
C ASN A 374 31.35 -41.40 10.67
N ASP A 375 32.38 -41.44 9.80
CA ASP A 375 32.23 -41.15 8.38
C ASP A 375 31.55 -42.32 7.67
N ILE A 376 30.61 -42.01 6.77
CA ILE A 376 29.82 -43.00 6.02
C ILE A 376 30.29 -42.98 4.57
N SER A 377 30.92 -44.07 4.12
CA SER A 377 31.26 -44.25 2.71
C SER A 377 30.05 -44.79 1.96
N CYS A 378 29.71 -44.15 0.83
CA CYS A 378 28.83 -44.77 -0.17
C CYS A 378 29.66 -45.46 -1.23
N ASN A 379 29.53 -46.77 -1.34
CA ASN A 379 30.19 -47.55 -2.37
C ASN A 379 29.16 -47.90 -3.45
N ILE A 380 29.49 -47.71 -4.74
CA ILE A 380 28.65 -48.12 -5.87
C ILE A 380 29.19 -49.48 -6.34
N TYR A 381 28.34 -50.50 -6.41
CA TYR A 381 28.75 -51.81 -6.92
C TYR A 381 28.84 -51.81 -8.44
N ASN A 382 29.87 -52.49 -8.97
CA ASN A 382 30.04 -52.78 -10.40
C ASN A 382 29.86 -51.57 -11.34
N ASN A 383 30.48 -50.43 -11.01
CA ASN A 383 30.48 -49.21 -11.83
C ASN A 383 31.42 -49.30 -13.06
N THR A 384 31.46 -50.45 -13.73
CA THR A 384 32.37 -50.78 -14.84
C THR A 384 31.61 -51.40 -16.01
N THR A 385 30.76 -50.61 -16.66
CA THR A 385 30.53 -50.76 -18.10
C THR A 385 31.70 -50.09 -18.84
N ASN A 386 32.47 -50.88 -19.60
CA ASN A 386 33.62 -50.44 -20.42
C ASN A 386 34.80 -49.77 -19.68
N GLY A 387 34.99 -50.04 -18.38
CA GLY A 387 36.22 -49.67 -17.65
C GLY A 387 36.45 -48.18 -17.36
N GLN A 388 35.57 -47.27 -17.79
CA GLN A 388 35.66 -45.85 -17.48
C GLN A 388 34.90 -45.49 -16.19
N LYS A 389 35.65 -45.13 -15.15
CA LYS A 389 35.10 -44.56 -13.91
C LYS A 389 34.71 -43.10 -14.15
N TYR A 390 33.44 -42.80 -14.37
CA TYR A 390 32.97 -41.42 -14.56
C TYR A 390 33.10 -40.57 -13.28
N THR A 391 34.20 -39.83 -13.14
CA THR A 391 34.45 -38.94 -12.01
C THR A 391 33.91 -37.52 -12.28
N CYS A 392 33.19 -36.95 -11.31
CA CYS A 392 32.74 -35.55 -11.30
C CYS A 392 33.68 -34.64 -10.49
N GLU A 393 34.97 -35.00 -10.42
CA GLU A 393 35.96 -34.35 -9.53
C GLU A 393 36.49 -33.00 -10.04
N HIS A 394 36.28 -32.71 -11.33
CA HIS A 394 36.67 -31.45 -11.99
C HIS A 394 35.49 -30.47 -12.17
N ASN A 395 34.32 -30.76 -11.61
CA ASN A 395 33.17 -29.85 -11.66
C ASN A 395 33.39 -28.66 -10.70
N GLY A 396 32.98 -27.45 -11.11
CA GLY A 396 33.09 -26.20 -10.34
C GLY A 396 32.41 -26.27 -8.96
N ASN A 397 32.85 -25.43 -8.02
CA ASN A 397 32.54 -25.56 -6.60
C ASN A 397 31.27 -24.78 -6.22
N THR A 398 30.16 -25.50 -6.13
CA THR A 398 28.83 -24.99 -5.77
C THR A 398 28.78 -24.16 -4.47
N PHE A 399 29.72 -24.34 -3.54
CA PHE A 399 29.77 -23.63 -2.26
C PHE A 399 30.89 -22.58 -2.17
N HIS A 400 31.55 -22.25 -3.29
CA HIS A 400 32.62 -21.26 -3.34
C HIS A 400 32.06 -19.86 -3.57
N ASP A 401 32.52 -18.88 -2.77
CA ASP A 401 31.96 -17.52 -2.78
C ASP A 401 32.15 -16.77 -4.13
N ASN A 402 33.06 -17.25 -4.99
CA ASN A 402 33.29 -16.71 -6.34
C ASN A 402 32.52 -17.43 -7.46
N ASP A 403 31.81 -18.54 -7.18
CA ASP A 403 31.03 -19.25 -8.20
C ASP A 403 29.66 -18.56 -8.36
N GLU A 404 29.59 -17.66 -9.34
CA GLU A 404 28.49 -16.72 -9.48
C GLU A 404 27.28 -17.31 -10.23
N TRP A 405 26.06 -16.86 -9.85
CA TRP A 405 24.85 -17.11 -10.62
C TRP A 405 25.00 -16.61 -12.07
N ASP A 406 24.78 -17.50 -13.05
CA ASP A 406 25.05 -17.22 -14.46
C ASP A 406 23.86 -16.49 -15.09
N CYS A 407 23.94 -15.16 -15.03
CA CYS A 407 22.98 -14.20 -15.55
C CYS A 407 23.57 -13.41 -16.75
N ASN A 408 24.42 -14.01 -17.57
CA ASN A 408 25.10 -13.31 -18.67
C ASN A 408 24.47 -13.63 -20.03
N LYS A 409 24.22 -12.59 -20.83
CA LYS A 409 23.73 -12.73 -22.21
C LYS A 409 24.84 -13.30 -23.10
N GLY A 410 24.71 -14.57 -23.49
CA GLY A 410 25.62 -15.27 -24.42
C GLY A 410 26.21 -16.58 -23.89
N THR A 411 26.37 -16.75 -22.57
CA THR A 411 26.75 -18.04 -21.94
C THR A 411 25.54 -18.91 -21.63
N ASN A 412 24.37 -18.29 -21.46
CA ASN A 412 23.17 -18.94 -20.98
C ASN A 412 21.91 -18.35 -21.65
N ASN A 413 21.26 -19.11 -22.54
CA ASN A 413 20.05 -18.68 -23.26
C ASN A 413 18.85 -18.40 -22.33
N LEU A 414 18.93 -18.79 -21.06
CA LEU A 414 17.94 -18.45 -20.04
C LEU A 414 17.90 -16.95 -19.70
N TYR A 415 19.01 -16.22 -19.92
CA TYR A 415 19.05 -14.78 -19.65
C TYR A 415 18.04 -13.98 -20.49
N GLU A 416 17.74 -14.43 -21.71
CA GLU A 416 16.77 -13.78 -22.60
C GLU A 416 15.32 -13.88 -22.07
N ASN A 417 15.10 -14.68 -21.03
CA ASN A 417 13.85 -14.83 -20.29
C ASN A 417 13.94 -14.25 -18.86
N ASP A 418 14.99 -13.47 -18.56
CA ASP A 418 15.32 -12.88 -17.25
C ASP A 418 15.62 -13.92 -16.14
N ILE A 419 16.12 -15.10 -16.52
CA ILE A 419 16.39 -16.22 -15.60
C ILE A 419 17.90 -16.41 -15.40
N CYS A 420 18.35 -16.35 -14.14
CA CYS A 420 19.71 -16.72 -13.74
C CYS A 420 19.83 -18.24 -13.48
N LEU A 421 20.92 -18.88 -13.95
CA LEU A 421 21.19 -20.29 -13.68
C LEU A 421 21.96 -20.47 -12.35
N PRO A 422 21.50 -21.35 -11.43
CA PRO A 422 22.22 -21.62 -10.19
C PRO A 422 23.60 -22.26 -10.43
N PRO A 423 24.66 -21.87 -9.69
CA PRO A 423 25.98 -22.52 -9.75
C PRO A 423 25.90 -24.03 -9.47
N ARG A 424 24.98 -24.44 -8.58
CA ARG A 424 24.67 -25.84 -8.30
C ARG A 424 24.19 -26.60 -9.54
N ARG A 425 23.14 -26.12 -10.23
CA ARG A 425 22.61 -26.75 -11.46
C ARG A 425 23.66 -26.80 -12.57
N LYS A 426 24.46 -25.73 -12.71
CA LYS A 426 25.56 -25.59 -13.69
C LYS A 426 26.67 -26.63 -13.49
N HIS A 427 26.96 -27.01 -12.24
CA HIS A 427 28.03 -27.94 -11.88
C HIS A 427 27.55 -29.34 -11.44
N MET A 428 26.24 -29.59 -11.52
CA MET A 428 25.59 -30.86 -11.20
C MET A 428 26.24 -32.03 -11.95
N CYS A 429 26.41 -33.17 -11.28
CA CYS A 429 27.05 -34.36 -11.83
C CYS A 429 26.11 -35.15 -12.76
N THR A 430 25.97 -34.75 -14.01
CA THR A 430 25.11 -35.43 -15.01
C THR A 430 25.83 -36.46 -15.90
N LYS A 431 27.14 -36.69 -15.70
CA LYS A 431 27.99 -37.55 -16.56
C LYS A 431 27.47 -38.96 -16.85
N GLN A 432 26.73 -39.57 -15.94
CA GLN A 432 26.13 -40.88 -16.19
C GLN A 432 25.01 -40.78 -17.25
N LEU A 433 24.08 -39.83 -17.09
CA LEU A 433 23.03 -39.54 -18.08
C LEU A 433 23.60 -39.06 -19.42
N GLU A 434 24.75 -38.38 -19.40
CA GLU A 434 25.52 -37.98 -20.60
C GLU A 434 26.12 -39.18 -21.36
N ASN A 435 26.15 -40.37 -20.76
CA ASN A 435 26.73 -41.58 -21.35
C ASN A 435 25.78 -42.79 -21.36
N ILE A 436 24.49 -42.61 -21.03
CA ILE A 436 23.47 -43.65 -21.13
C ILE A 436 23.50 -44.31 -22.51
N SER A 437 23.65 -45.64 -22.52
CA SER A 437 23.45 -46.47 -23.69
C SER A 437 21.97 -46.76 -23.84
N THR A 438 21.29 -46.05 -24.74
CA THR A 438 19.84 -46.22 -24.93
C THR A 438 19.44 -47.62 -25.41
N ALA A 439 20.39 -48.42 -25.91
CA ALA A 439 20.15 -49.80 -26.30
C ALA A 439 20.10 -50.77 -25.11
N SER A 440 20.74 -50.44 -23.98
CA SER A 440 20.71 -51.25 -22.76
C SER A 440 19.64 -50.81 -21.75
N ILE A 441 18.86 -49.77 -22.07
CA ILE A 441 17.73 -49.35 -21.24
C ILE A 441 16.44 -49.87 -21.89
N THR A 442 15.94 -50.99 -21.37
CA THR A 442 14.73 -51.66 -21.86
C THR A 442 13.65 -51.78 -20.78
N THR A 443 14.03 -51.74 -19.51
CA THR A 443 13.17 -51.90 -18.35
C THR A 443 13.18 -50.68 -17.42
N THR A 444 12.24 -50.65 -16.48
CA THR A 444 12.18 -49.69 -15.37
C THR A 444 13.48 -49.71 -14.54
N ASP A 445 13.98 -50.90 -14.22
CA ASP A 445 15.14 -51.14 -13.35
C ASP A 445 16.45 -50.70 -14.03
N ASP A 446 16.61 -50.96 -15.34
CA ASP A 446 17.74 -50.48 -16.15
C ASP A 446 17.93 -48.97 -16.01
N LEU A 447 16.83 -48.21 -16.19
CA LEU A 447 16.86 -46.75 -16.09
C LEU A 447 17.08 -46.29 -14.65
N LEU A 448 16.49 -46.98 -13.66
CA LEU A 448 16.66 -46.58 -12.26
C LEU A 448 18.12 -46.67 -11.85
N LYS A 449 18.83 -47.73 -12.25
CA LYS A 449 20.26 -47.91 -11.97
C LYS A 449 21.10 -46.71 -12.40
N GLU A 450 20.90 -46.22 -13.63
CA GLU A 450 21.60 -45.04 -14.16
C GLU A 450 21.28 -43.76 -13.37
N VAL A 451 20.01 -43.58 -12.97
CA VAL A 451 19.58 -42.43 -12.17
C VAL A 451 20.09 -42.50 -10.72
N LEU A 452 20.15 -43.70 -10.11
CA LEU A 452 20.75 -43.90 -8.78
C LEU A 452 22.26 -43.61 -8.79
N ILE A 453 22.99 -44.07 -9.81
CA ILE A 453 24.43 -43.76 -9.97
C ILE A 453 24.63 -42.25 -10.12
N THR A 454 23.78 -41.57 -10.90
CA THR A 454 23.77 -40.10 -11.03
C THR A 454 23.56 -39.43 -9.67
N ALA A 455 22.56 -39.86 -8.91
CA ALA A 455 22.21 -39.32 -7.61
C ALA A 455 23.33 -39.50 -6.56
N VAL A 456 23.91 -40.71 -6.45
CA VAL A 456 25.05 -40.98 -5.54
C VAL A 456 26.26 -40.10 -5.90
N ASN A 457 26.57 -39.97 -7.19
CA ASN A 457 27.74 -39.18 -7.62
C ASN A 457 27.54 -37.67 -7.38
N GLU A 458 26.32 -37.15 -7.55
CA GLU A 458 25.98 -35.77 -7.18
C GLU A 458 26.07 -35.55 -5.66
N GLY A 459 25.50 -36.46 -4.85
CA GLY A 459 25.58 -36.40 -3.38
C GLY A 459 27.02 -36.39 -2.87
N LYS A 460 27.88 -37.25 -3.44
CA LYS A 460 29.34 -37.27 -3.16
C LYS A 460 30.03 -35.99 -3.59
N ARG A 461 29.71 -35.45 -4.77
CA ARG A 461 30.28 -34.19 -5.27
C ARG A 461 29.95 -33.04 -4.32
N LEU A 462 28.68 -32.91 -3.93
CA LEU A 462 28.23 -31.88 -2.98
C LEU A 462 28.92 -32.03 -1.62
N LYS A 463 29.00 -33.25 -1.06
CA LYS A 463 29.73 -33.51 0.21
C LYS A 463 31.19 -33.05 0.11
N LYS A 464 31.90 -33.50 -0.93
CA LYS A 464 33.33 -33.19 -1.16
C LYS A 464 33.59 -31.69 -1.37
N GLN A 465 32.65 -30.97 -1.97
CA GLN A 465 32.73 -29.53 -2.17
C GLN A 465 32.44 -28.74 -0.88
N TRP A 466 31.43 -29.14 -0.12
CA TRP A 466 31.14 -28.61 1.21
C TRP A 466 32.33 -28.83 2.18
N GLU A 467 32.93 -30.02 2.19
CA GLU A 467 34.12 -30.36 3.00
C GLU A 467 35.33 -29.46 2.69
N LYS A 468 35.52 -29.11 1.42
CA LYS A 468 36.59 -28.26 0.88
C LYS A 468 36.35 -26.75 1.05
N THR A 469 35.18 -26.33 1.52
CA THR A 469 34.85 -24.92 1.66
C THR A 469 35.74 -24.27 2.72
N GLU A 470 36.55 -23.28 2.31
CA GLU A 470 37.55 -22.62 3.17
C GLU A 470 36.91 -21.83 4.33
N ASN A 471 35.65 -21.41 4.14
CA ASN A 471 34.89 -20.68 5.13
C ASN A 471 34.50 -21.58 6.33
N LYS A 472 35.26 -21.47 7.42
CA LYS A 472 35.02 -22.17 8.70
C LYS A 472 33.62 -21.92 9.30
N ALA A 473 32.93 -20.83 8.93
CA ALA A 473 31.54 -20.59 9.35
C ALA A 473 30.54 -21.40 8.50
N HIS A 474 30.75 -21.51 7.18
CA HIS A 474 29.92 -22.37 6.32
C HIS A 474 30.08 -23.85 6.70
N LYS A 475 31.30 -24.28 7.07
CA LYS A 475 31.57 -25.63 7.60
C LYS A 475 30.88 -25.92 8.95
N LYS A 476 30.37 -24.90 9.66
CA LYS A 476 29.48 -25.08 10.84
C LYS A 476 27.99 -25.13 10.45
N LYS A 477 27.58 -24.52 9.33
CA LYS A 477 26.20 -24.49 8.83
C LYS A 477 25.89 -25.77 8.03
N LYS A 478 25.71 -26.88 8.75
CA LYS A 478 25.47 -28.23 8.20
C LYS A 478 24.29 -28.32 7.22
N HIS A 479 23.22 -27.55 7.45
CA HIS A 479 22.01 -27.57 6.63
C HIS A 479 22.27 -27.27 5.14
N PHE A 480 23.27 -26.45 4.80
CA PHE A 480 23.63 -26.11 3.42
C PHE A 480 23.85 -27.32 2.50
N LEU A 481 24.45 -28.41 3.03
CA LEU A 481 24.63 -29.63 2.25
C LEU A 481 23.27 -30.31 1.97
N CYS A 482 22.37 -30.31 2.95
CA CYS A 482 21.01 -30.83 2.79
C CYS A 482 20.19 -29.97 1.80
N ASP A 483 20.32 -28.64 1.86
CA ASP A 483 19.63 -27.73 0.95
C ASP A 483 20.14 -27.85 -0.50
N ALA A 484 21.46 -27.99 -0.69
CA ALA A 484 22.01 -28.30 -2.00
C ALA A 484 21.56 -29.67 -2.52
N MET A 485 21.51 -30.71 -1.68
CA MET A 485 20.95 -32.02 -2.06
C MET A 485 19.46 -31.92 -2.41
N LYS A 486 18.66 -31.20 -1.63
CA LYS A 486 17.23 -30.90 -1.87
C LYS A 486 17.00 -30.26 -3.23
N TYR A 487 17.77 -29.23 -3.58
CA TYR A 487 17.64 -28.56 -4.87
C TYR A 487 18.20 -29.41 -6.04
N SER A 488 19.31 -30.14 -5.87
CA SER A 488 19.82 -31.06 -6.92
C SER A 488 18.91 -32.28 -7.13
N PHE A 489 18.21 -32.77 -6.12
CA PHE A 489 17.18 -33.80 -6.26
C PHE A 489 15.99 -33.29 -7.10
N ALA A 490 15.55 -32.06 -6.83
CA ALA A 490 14.46 -31.44 -7.57
C ALA A 490 14.83 -31.15 -9.04
N ASP A 491 16.05 -30.67 -9.32
CA ASP A 491 16.54 -30.51 -10.69
C ASP A 491 16.75 -31.86 -11.40
N LEU A 492 17.19 -32.92 -10.69
CA LEU A 492 17.24 -34.28 -11.25
C LEU A 492 15.83 -34.74 -11.66
N ALA A 493 14.83 -34.40 -10.87
CA ALA A 493 13.43 -34.65 -11.20
C ALA A 493 13.02 -33.95 -12.50
N ASP A 494 13.39 -32.69 -12.71
CA ASP A 494 13.06 -31.97 -13.95
C ASP A 494 13.77 -32.56 -15.17
N ILE A 495 15.04 -32.95 -15.02
CA ILE A 495 15.80 -33.62 -16.07
C ILE A 495 15.10 -34.93 -16.45
N ILE A 496 14.73 -35.76 -15.46
CA ILE A 496 14.10 -37.06 -15.72
C ILE A 496 12.65 -36.93 -16.20
N ARG A 497 11.84 -36.00 -15.69
CA ARG A 497 10.47 -35.73 -16.16
C ARG A 497 10.44 -35.05 -17.53
N GLY A 498 11.48 -34.30 -17.89
CA GLY A 498 11.57 -33.54 -19.14
C GLY A 498 10.92 -32.16 -19.03
N THR A 499 11.14 -31.49 -17.89
CA THR A 499 10.66 -30.14 -17.55
C THR A 499 11.81 -29.19 -17.17
N ASP A 500 13.07 -29.62 -17.29
CA ASP A 500 14.26 -28.80 -16.99
C ASP A 500 14.37 -27.65 -18.00
N ILE A 501 14.39 -26.42 -17.50
CA ILE A 501 14.33 -25.21 -18.34
C ILE A 501 15.67 -24.89 -19.01
N TRP A 502 16.80 -25.47 -18.55
CA TRP A 502 18.15 -25.22 -19.08
C TRP A 502 18.43 -25.93 -20.42
N LYS A 503 17.65 -25.55 -21.44
CA LYS A 503 17.60 -26.18 -22.76
C LYS A 503 18.69 -25.71 -23.75
N GLY A 504 19.49 -24.71 -23.38
CA GLY A 504 20.49 -24.08 -24.25
C GLY A 504 21.81 -24.85 -24.44
N ASN A 505 22.08 -25.88 -23.63
CA ASN A 505 23.34 -26.63 -23.66
C ASN A 505 23.20 -27.93 -24.50
N ARG A 506 24.12 -28.15 -25.45
CA ARG A 506 24.13 -29.32 -26.35
C ARG A 506 24.16 -30.67 -25.61
N GLU A 507 24.87 -30.78 -24.49
CA GLU A 507 24.88 -32.02 -23.70
C GLU A 507 23.57 -32.25 -22.95
N GLN A 508 22.92 -31.19 -22.46
CA GLN A 508 21.59 -31.29 -21.83
C GLN A 508 20.52 -31.69 -22.86
N GLN A 509 20.61 -31.19 -24.10
CA GLN A 509 19.76 -31.64 -25.21
C GLN A 509 19.96 -33.14 -25.52
N LYS A 510 21.21 -33.62 -25.61
CA LYS A 510 21.52 -35.05 -25.79
C LYS A 510 21.01 -35.92 -24.62
N ILE A 511 21.12 -35.45 -23.37
CA ILE A 511 20.54 -36.15 -22.21
C ILE A 511 19.03 -36.33 -22.44
N GLN A 512 18.31 -35.27 -22.82
CA GLN A 512 16.87 -35.36 -23.09
C GLN A 512 16.55 -36.30 -24.25
N GLU A 513 17.30 -36.28 -25.34
CA GLU A 513 17.11 -37.23 -26.46
C GLU A 513 17.32 -38.68 -26.03
N ARG A 514 18.35 -38.97 -25.22
CA ARG A 514 18.61 -40.31 -24.68
C ARG A 514 17.52 -40.78 -23.73
N LEU A 515 17.07 -39.91 -22.83
CA LEU A 515 15.95 -40.22 -21.92
C LEU A 515 14.67 -40.50 -22.71
N VAL A 516 14.35 -39.72 -23.73
CA VAL A 516 13.16 -39.95 -24.58
C VAL A 516 13.23 -41.29 -25.32
N LYS A 517 14.41 -41.71 -25.79
CA LYS A 517 14.61 -43.05 -26.38
C LYS A 517 14.47 -44.15 -25.33
N SER A 518 15.04 -43.96 -24.13
CA SER A 518 14.94 -44.92 -23.01
C SER A 518 13.49 -45.11 -22.56
N PHE A 519 12.74 -44.01 -22.39
CA PHE A 519 11.32 -44.05 -22.04
C PHE A 519 10.42 -44.59 -23.15
N ARG A 520 10.82 -44.46 -24.42
CA ARG A 520 10.17 -45.19 -25.52
C ARG A 520 10.33 -46.69 -25.35
N ASN A 521 11.54 -47.19 -25.12
CA ASN A 521 11.76 -48.64 -24.95
C ASN A 521 10.96 -49.19 -23.75
N ILE A 522 10.94 -48.47 -22.63
CA ILE A 522 10.12 -48.80 -21.46
C ILE A 522 8.63 -48.81 -21.83
N TYR A 523 8.14 -47.78 -22.53
CA TYR A 523 6.75 -47.72 -22.99
C TYR A 523 6.40 -48.90 -23.91
N ASP A 524 7.22 -49.18 -24.91
CA ASP A 524 7.00 -50.25 -25.90
C ASP A 524 6.95 -51.65 -25.21
N ASN A 525 7.65 -51.82 -24.07
CA ASN A 525 7.64 -53.02 -23.22
C ASN A 525 6.52 -53.08 -22.16
N LEU A 526 5.68 -52.04 -22.00
CA LEU A 526 4.52 -52.09 -21.11
C LEU A 526 3.44 -53.06 -21.62
N GLU A 527 2.61 -53.55 -20.70
CA GLU A 527 1.44 -54.35 -21.09
C GLU A 527 0.43 -53.49 -21.88
N LYS A 528 -0.24 -54.08 -22.88
CA LYS A 528 -1.19 -53.38 -23.76
C LYS A 528 -2.25 -52.53 -23.04
N LYS A 529 -2.65 -52.93 -21.84
CA LYS A 529 -3.61 -52.20 -20.98
C LYS A 529 -3.03 -50.91 -20.39
N GLU A 530 -1.72 -50.84 -20.16
CA GLU A 530 -1.02 -49.68 -19.61
C GLU A 530 -0.60 -48.67 -20.69
N HIS A 531 -0.48 -49.10 -21.96
CA HIS A 531 -0.24 -48.18 -23.08
C HIS A 531 -1.24 -47.03 -23.10
N GLU A 532 -2.55 -47.31 -23.07
CA GLU A 532 -3.59 -46.25 -23.07
C GLU A 532 -3.52 -45.31 -21.86
N LYS A 533 -2.92 -45.74 -20.72
CA LYS A 533 -2.72 -44.89 -19.53
C LYS A 533 -1.64 -43.83 -19.76
N TYR A 534 -0.60 -44.14 -20.55
CA TYR A 534 0.56 -43.28 -20.77
C TYR A 534 0.75 -42.79 -22.23
N LYS A 535 -0.18 -43.14 -23.13
CA LYS A 535 -0.22 -42.78 -24.56
C LYS A 535 -0.23 -41.27 -24.85
N TYR A 536 -0.64 -40.46 -23.88
CA TYR A 536 -0.75 -39.01 -24.02
C TYR A 536 0.44 -38.29 -23.39
N GLY A 537 0.77 -37.10 -23.90
CA GLY A 537 1.86 -36.25 -23.43
C GLY A 537 3.05 -36.25 -24.41
N THR A 538 3.64 -35.09 -24.65
CA THR A 538 4.82 -34.97 -25.52
C THR A 538 6.02 -35.72 -24.95
N LYS A 539 6.76 -36.42 -25.81
CA LYS A 539 8.05 -37.06 -25.43
C LYS A 539 7.94 -37.94 -24.17
N TYR A 540 6.82 -38.66 -24.03
CA TYR A 540 6.49 -39.55 -22.90
C TYR A 540 6.37 -38.87 -21.52
N GLN A 541 6.20 -37.54 -21.43
CA GLN A 541 6.18 -36.78 -20.15
C GLN A 541 5.28 -37.37 -19.05
N ASN A 542 4.11 -37.94 -19.38
CA ASN A 542 3.24 -38.59 -18.39
C ASN A 542 3.84 -39.88 -17.83
N LEU A 543 4.43 -40.73 -18.68
CA LEU A 543 5.19 -41.91 -18.25
C LEU A 543 6.41 -41.51 -17.40
N ARG A 544 7.16 -40.50 -17.85
CA ARG A 544 8.35 -39.97 -17.16
C ARG A 544 8.01 -39.47 -15.75
N SER A 545 6.89 -38.78 -15.62
CA SER A 545 6.38 -38.28 -14.33
C SER A 545 5.91 -39.42 -13.42
N ALA A 546 5.14 -40.38 -13.93
CA ALA A 546 4.70 -41.54 -13.16
C ALA A 546 5.87 -42.42 -12.70
N TRP A 547 6.86 -42.64 -13.58
CA TRP A 547 8.09 -43.36 -13.27
C TRP A 547 8.91 -42.67 -12.18
N TRP A 548 9.08 -41.35 -12.25
CA TRP A 548 9.78 -40.62 -11.19
C TRP A 548 9.03 -40.79 -9.86
N ASN A 549 7.72 -40.59 -9.85
CA ASN A 549 6.92 -40.67 -8.63
C ASN A 549 6.97 -42.06 -7.98
N ALA A 550 7.08 -43.13 -8.78
CA ALA A 550 7.24 -44.50 -8.30
C ALA A 550 8.60 -44.77 -7.64
N ASN A 551 9.67 -44.06 -8.05
CA ASN A 551 11.06 -44.34 -7.66
C ASN A 551 11.75 -43.20 -6.87
N ARG A 552 11.11 -42.03 -6.69
CA ARG A 552 11.70 -40.82 -6.09
C ARG A 552 12.32 -41.03 -4.70
N ARG A 553 11.77 -41.95 -3.90
CA ARG A 553 12.31 -42.31 -2.58
C ARG A 553 13.67 -43.01 -2.66
N GLU A 554 13.85 -43.96 -3.58
CA GLU A 554 15.13 -44.63 -3.80
C GLU A 554 16.19 -43.66 -4.31
N ILE A 555 15.79 -42.74 -5.20
CA ILE A 555 16.65 -41.69 -5.76
C ILE A 555 17.11 -40.70 -4.68
N TRP A 556 16.23 -40.34 -3.73
CA TRP A 556 16.59 -39.53 -2.58
C TRP A 556 17.54 -40.26 -1.62
N ASN A 557 17.28 -41.54 -1.35
CA ASN A 557 18.16 -42.38 -0.52
C ASN A 557 19.56 -42.46 -1.12
N ALA A 558 19.67 -42.62 -2.45
CA ALA A 558 20.93 -42.56 -3.19
C ALA A 558 21.63 -41.20 -3.07
N MET A 559 20.93 -40.08 -3.28
CA MET A 559 21.54 -38.74 -3.20
C MET A 559 22.02 -38.37 -1.79
N THR A 560 21.24 -38.74 -0.77
CA THR A 560 21.56 -38.46 0.65
C THR A 560 22.48 -39.50 1.29
N CYS A 561 22.84 -40.57 0.57
CA CYS A 561 23.58 -41.69 1.16
C CYS A 561 24.90 -41.25 1.81
N SER A 562 25.56 -40.22 1.24
CA SER A 562 26.86 -39.70 1.68
C SER A 562 26.76 -38.47 2.60
N ALA A 563 25.55 -38.05 2.96
CA ALA A 563 25.38 -37.00 3.97
C ALA A 563 25.90 -37.49 5.34
N PRO A 564 26.55 -36.65 6.17
CA PRO A 564 26.93 -37.03 7.52
C PRO A 564 25.74 -37.10 8.47
N GLY A 565 25.86 -37.89 9.54
CA GLY A 565 24.72 -38.28 10.39
C GLY A 565 24.03 -37.14 11.16
N ASP A 566 24.76 -36.07 11.49
CA ASP A 566 24.29 -34.94 12.29
C ASP A 566 23.81 -33.72 11.46
N PHE A 567 23.52 -33.96 10.17
CA PHE A 567 23.04 -32.96 9.23
C PHE A 567 21.51 -33.00 9.17
N LEU A 568 20.89 -31.83 9.37
CA LEU A 568 19.44 -31.64 9.48
C LEU A 568 19.02 -30.52 8.52
N PHE A 569 17.79 -30.57 8.03
CA PHE A 569 17.19 -29.41 7.36
C PHE A 569 16.92 -28.28 8.36
N VAL A 570 17.08 -27.05 7.89
CA VAL A 570 16.42 -25.88 8.46
C VAL A 570 15.14 -25.67 7.64
N LYS A 571 14.00 -25.46 8.33
CA LYS A 571 12.71 -25.26 7.69
C LYS A 571 11.88 -24.23 8.43
N ARG A 572 11.22 -23.35 7.69
CA ARG A 572 10.18 -22.46 8.20
C ARG A 572 8.92 -23.24 8.53
N GLY A 573 8.48 -23.16 9.78
CA GLY A 573 7.32 -23.87 10.28
C GLY A 573 6.52 -23.04 11.29
N LYS A 574 5.26 -23.40 11.48
CA LYS A 574 4.55 -23.04 12.71
C LYS A 574 5.16 -23.88 13.83
N GLY A 575 5.75 -23.24 14.84
CA GLY A 575 6.09 -23.94 16.08
C GLY A 575 4.79 -24.39 16.75
N ASP A 576 4.70 -25.68 17.12
CA ASP A 576 3.96 -26.25 18.27
C ASP A 576 2.57 -25.67 18.68
N GLY A 577 1.84 -25.06 17.75
CA GLY A 577 0.51 -24.47 17.98
C GLY A 577 0.48 -22.93 18.08
N SER A 578 1.62 -22.25 17.95
CA SER A 578 1.69 -20.79 17.86
C SER A 578 1.44 -20.30 16.43
N ASP A 579 0.76 -19.15 16.29
CA ASP A 579 0.52 -18.49 14.99
C ASP A 579 1.75 -17.67 14.49
N VAL A 580 2.95 -18.01 14.96
CA VAL A 580 4.21 -17.34 14.62
C VAL A 580 5.10 -18.30 13.81
N GLU A 581 5.60 -17.83 12.67
CA GLU A 581 6.56 -18.59 11.85
C GLU A 581 7.96 -18.50 12.44
N PHE A 582 8.53 -19.66 12.80
CA PHE A 582 9.92 -19.77 13.24
C PHE A 582 10.68 -20.74 12.32
N LEU A 583 12.01 -20.62 12.32
CA LEU A 583 12.88 -21.57 11.62
C LEU A 583 13.27 -22.70 12.58
N THR A 584 12.63 -23.85 12.37
CA THR A 584 12.88 -25.09 13.11
C THR A 584 13.92 -25.95 12.40
N PHE A 585 14.69 -26.74 13.15
CA PHE A 585 15.46 -27.84 12.57
C PHE A 585 14.56 -29.06 12.42
N SER A 586 14.72 -29.83 11.35
CA SER A 586 14.08 -31.14 11.24
C SER A 586 14.76 -32.14 12.18
N ASP A 587 14.00 -33.00 12.87
CA ASP A 587 14.58 -34.12 13.65
C ASP A 587 15.24 -35.21 12.78
N HIS A 588 15.09 -35.10 11.46
CA HIS A 588 15.53 -36.09 10.47
C HIS A 588 17.02 -35.96 10.15
N LYS A 589 17.83 -36.65 10.96
CA LYS A 589 19.27 -36.91 10.76
C LYS A 589 19.62 -37.32 9.32
N LYS A 590 20.87 -37.06 8.93
CA LYS A 590 21.43 -37.41 7.61
C LYS A 590 20.60 -36.84 6.44
N CYS A 591 20.18 -35.58 6.54
CA CYS A 591 19.28 -34.93 5.57
C CYS A 591 18.00 -35.74 5.28
N GLY A 592 17.47 -36.50 6.24
CA GLY A 592 16.31 -37.37 6.02
C GLY A 592 16.55 -38.59 5.11
N HIS A 593 17.78 -39.11 5.06
CA HIS A 593 18.08 -40.39 4.42
C HIS A 593 17.18 -41.53 4.97
N ASN A 594 16.73 -42.42 4.09
CA ASN A 594 15.74 -43.50 4.34
C ASN A 594 14.33 -43.03 4.76
N LYS A 595 14.10 -41.71 4.85
CA LYS A 595 12.78 -41.12 5.09
C LYS A 595 12.09 -40.74 3.77
N GLU A 596 10.98 -40.02 3.87
CA GLU A 596 10.29 -39.44 2.72
C GLU A 596 11.11 -38.28 2.13
N PRO A 597 11.23 -38.11 0.80
CA PRO A 597 11.99 -37.01 0.21
C PRO A 597 11.27 -35.66 0.35
N PRO A 598 12.02 -34.54 0.44
CA PRO A 598 11.45 -33.19 0.38
C PRO A 598 10.55 -33.00 -0.83
N VAL A 599 9.46 -32.23 -0.66
CA VAL A 599 8.43 -32.01 -1.69
C VAL A 599 8.85 -31.03 -2.80
N TYR A 600 10.11 -30.55 -2.77
CA TYR A 600 10.61 -29.59 -3.75
C TYR A 600 10.50 -30.10 -5.18
N ASP A 601 10.55 -31.41 -5.44
CA ASP A 601 10.37 -31.97 -6.78
C ASP A 601 8.98 -31.69 -7.41
N TYR A 602 8.05 -31.07 -6.68
CA TYR A 602 6.73 -30.60 -7.16
C TYR A 602 6.56 -29.06 -7.18
N VAL A 603 7.55 -28.30 -6.72
CA VAL A 603 7.57 -26.82 -6.85
C VAL A 603 8.17 -26.45 -8.22
N PRO A 604 7.55 -25.62 -9.08
CA PRO A 604 8.11 -25.26 -10.40
C PRO A 604 9.55 -24.73 -10.35
N GLN A 605 10.40 -25.13 -11.31
CA GLN A 605 11.86 -24.94 -11.25
C GLN A 605 12.30 -23.48 -11.04
N ILE A 606 11.69 -22.53 -11.76
CA ILE A 606 11.97 -21.10 -11.58
C ILE A 606 11.65 -20.61 -10.15
N LEU A 607 10.56 -21.08 -9.55
CA LEU A 607 10.17 -20.68 -8.20
C LEU A 607 11.11 -21.28 -7.14
N ARG A 608 11.67 -22.48 -7.41
CA ARG A 608 12.77 -23.04 -6.60
C ARG A 608 14.04 -22.21 -6.73
N TRP A 609 14.47 -21.88 -7.95
CA TRP A 609 15.70 -21.11 -8.17
C TRP A 609 15.61 -19.69 -7.61
N ILE A 610 14.44 -19.04 -7.65
CA ILE A 610 14.19 -17.76 -6.95
C ILE A 610 14.41 -17.91 -5.44
N THR A 611 13.94 -19.01 -4.85
CA THR A 611 14.12 -19.30 -3.42
C THR A 611 15.58 -19.61 -3.09
N GLU A 612 16.24 -20.49 -3.85
CA GLU A 612 17.66 -20.82 -3.74
C GLU A 612 18.57 -19.58 -3.89
N TRP A 613 18.22 -18.67 -4.81
CA TRP A 613 18.93 -17.40 -5.00
C TRP A 613 18.84 -16.52 -3.76
N SER A 614 17.66 -16.43 -3.15
CA SER A 614 17.45 -15.61 -1.95
C SER A 614 18.22 -16.13 -0.72
N GLU A 615 18.30 -17.45 -0.58
CA GLU A 615 19.03 -18.13 0.50
C GLU A 615 20.55 -17.89 0.34
N HIS A 616 21.08 -18.15 -0.86
CA HIS A 616 22.50 -17.93 -1.17
C HIS A 616 22.89 -16.43 -1.06
N PHE A 617 22.03 -15.50 -1.49
CA PHE A 617 22.26 -14.07 -1.28
C PHE A 617 22.37 -13.71 0.20
N CYS A 618 21.44 -14.19 1.02
CA CYS A 618 21.33 -13.91 2.44
C CYS A 618 22.62 -14.27 3.20
N GLU A 619 23.22 -15.41 2.87
CA GLU A 619 24.46 -15.91 3.46
C GLU A 619 25.69 -15.09 3.05
N LEU A 620 25.83 -14.78 1.76
CA LEU A 620 26.93 -13.97 1.26
C LEU A 620 26.81 -12.52 1.73
N GLN A 621 25.60 -12.00 1.90
CA GLN A 621 25.34 -10.68 2.49
C GLN A 621 25.79 -10.66 3.96
N GLU A 622 25.42 -11.67 4.75
CA GLU A 622 25.83 -11.79 6.16
C GLU A 622 27.36 -11.84 6.29
N LYS A 623 28.03 -12.63 5.45
CA LYS A 623 29.50 -12.71 5.40
C LYS A 623 30.15 -11.35 5.07
N ASN A 624 29.68 -10.70 4.01
CA ASN A 624 30.22 -9.40 3.58
C ASN A 624 29.94 -8.30 4.62
N TYR A 625 28.79 -8.35 5.29
CA TYR A 625 28.45 -7.46 6.41
C TYR A 625 29.40 -7.69 7.61
N TYR A 626 29.70 -8.94 7.96
CA TYR A 626 30.64 -9.23 9.05
C TYR A 626 32.05 -8.69 8.75
N LEU A 627 32.55 -8.88 7.52
CA LEU A 627 33.84 -8.35 7.08
C LEU A 627 33.87 -6.81 7.08
N LEU A 628 32.76 -6.17 6.69
CA LEU A 628 32.59 -4.73 6.78
C LEU A 628 32.63 -4.26 8.24
N LYS A 629 31.83 -4.89 9.12
CA LYS A 629 31.77 -4.62 10.55
C LYS A 629 33.15 -4.66 11.18
N GLU A 630 33.87 -5.77 11.00
CA GLU A 630 35.21 -5.99 11.55
C GLU A 630 36.17 -4.84 11.19
N LYS A 631 36.23 -4.45 9.92
CA LYS A 631 37.18 -3.42 9.44
C LYS A 631 36.72 -1.97 9.67
N CYS A 632 35.44 -1.74 9.94
CA CYS A 632 34.88 -0.42 10.24
C CYS A 632 34.64 -0.18 11.75
N THR A 633 34.92 -1.15 12.62
CA THR A 633 34.69 -1.10 14.09
C THR A 633 35.08 0.23 14.74
N ASP A 634 36.26 0.76 14.42
CA ASP A 634 36.82 2.02 14.97
C ASP A 634 36.01 3.30 14.63
N TYR A 635 35.07 3.22 13.69
CA TYR A 635 34.17 4.30 13.27
C TYR A 635 32.70 4.00 13.62
N ILE A 636 32.43 2.94 14.38
CA ILE A 636 31.09 2.46 14.76
C ILE A 636 30.95 2.31 16.28
N GLN A 637 32.06 2.08 17.02
CA GLN A 637 32.03 1.90 18.48
C GLN A 637 31.84 3.22 19.24
N LYS A 638 30.82 3.21 20.11
CA LYS A 638 30.24 4.38 20.80
C LYS A 638 31.07 4.98 21.93
N ASP A 639 32.07 4.26 22.43
CA ASP A 639 32.87 4.64 23.60
C ASP A 639 34.29 5.16 23.26
N SER A 640 34.61 5.26 21.97
CA SER A 640 35.97 5.58 21.52
C SER A 640 36.26 7.08 21.53
N LYS A 641 37.41 7.45 22.12
CA LYS A 641 38.03 8.78 21.97
C LYS A 641 38.19 9.12 20.48
N PRO A 642 38.17 10.41 20.08
CA PRO A 642 38.32 10.83 18.69
C PRO A 642 39.50 10.11 18.02
N THR A 643 39.20 9.38 16.94
CA THR A 643 40.05 8.35 16.36
C THR A 643 41.36 8.96 15.84
N LYS A 644 42.45 8.80 16.60
CA LYS A 644 43.80 9.10 16.12
C LYS A 644 44.22 8.02 15.12
N ASP A 645 43.88 8.21 13.85
CA ASP A 645 44.33 7.39 12.70
C ASP A 645 45.44 8.13 11.91
N PRO A 646 46.69 8.18 12.42
CA PRO A 646 47.79 8.79 11.68
C PRO A 646 47.97 8.06 10.34
N ASN A 647 47.99 8.85 9.25
CA ASN A 647 48.02 8.41 7.86
C ASN A 647 46.72 7.75 7.32
N ASN A 648 45.59 7.89 8.03
CA ASN A 648 44.25 7.53 7.53
C ASN A 648 44.12 6.04 7.11
N LYS A 649 44.92 5.15 7.69
CA LYS A 649 45.08 3.76 7.25
C LYS A 649 43.85 2.93 7.62
N LYS A 650 43.25 3.16 8.79
CA LYS A 650 42.04 2.47 9.24
C LYS A 650 40.83 2.94 8.43
N CYS A 651 40.70 4.26 8.23
CA CYS A 651 39.70 4.85 7.33
C CYS A 651 39.74 4.22 5.93
N ASN A 652 40.91 4.23 5.28
CA ASN A 652 41.05 3.68 3.93
C ASN A 652 40.70 2.19 3.89
N THR A 653 41.02 1.42 4.93
CA THR A 653 40.64 0.00 5.03
C THR A 653 39.12 -0.18 5.14
N CYS A 654 38.43 0.59 5.99
CA CYS A 654 36.98 0.58 6.11
C CYS A 654 36.31 1.01 4.78
N LYS A 655 36.78 2.10 4.16
CA LYS A 655 36.27 2.59 2.88
C LYS A 655 36.36 1.55 1.77
N THR A 656 37.50 0.86 1.63
CA THR A 656 37.64 -0.25 0.67
C THR A 656 36.61 -1.35 0.91
N LYS A 657 36.33 -1.71 2.18
CA LYS A 657 35.28 -2.70 2.50
C LYS A 657 33.86 -2.19 2.25
N CYS A 658 33.59 -0.89 2.47
CA CYS A 658 32.34 -0.26 2.04
C CYS A 658 32.16 -0.32 0.52
N GLU A 659 33.23 -0.11 -0.26
CA GLU A 659 33.19 -0.21 -1.72
C GLU A 659 33.01 -1.64 -2.22
N GLU A 660 33.68 -2.63 -1.61
CA GLU A 660 33.46 -4.07 -1.88
C GLU A 660 32.01 -4.47 -1.60
N TYR A 661 31.49 -4.14 -0.41
CA TYR A 661 30.10 -4.41 -0.04
C TYR A 661 29.11 -3.73 -1.00
N SER A 662 29.37 -2.47 -1.38
CA SER A 662 28.54 -1.72 -2.34
C SER A 662 28.52 -2.36 -3.72
N LYS A 663 29.66 -2.89 -4.19
CA LYS A 663 29.77 -3.62 -5.47
C LYS A 663 29.01 -4.94 -5.41
N PHE A 664 29.15 -5.70 -4.31
CA PHE A 664 28.40 -6.92 -4.05
C PHE A 664 26.89 -6.66 -4.10
N ILE A 665 26.37 -5.71 -3.32
CA ILE A 665 24.92 -5.43 -3.29
C ILE A 665 24.40 -4.96 -4.65
N LYS A 666 25.10 -4.07 -5.37
CA LYS A 666 24.66 -3.63 -6.70
C LYS A 666 24.50 -4.77 -7.69
N LYS A 667 25.46 -5.71 -7.68
CA LYS A 667 25.43 -6.90 -8.55
C LYS A 667 24.24 -7.80 -8.22
N TRP A 668 24.02 -8.12 -6.95
CA TRP A 668 22.89 -8.98 -6.56
C TRP A 668 21.54 -8.27 -6.74
N ASN A 669 21.44 -6.96 -6.50
CA ASN A 669 20.22 -6.20 -6.80
C ASN A 669 19.88 -6.21 -8.31
N PHE A 670 20.86 -6.23 -9.20
CA PHE A 670 20.60 -6.41 -10.64
C PHE A 670 20.01 -7.79 -10.95
N GLN A 671 20.56 -8.86 -10.35
CA GLN A 671 20.00 -10.21 -10.50
C GLN A 671 18.58 -10.31 -9.92
N TYR A 672 18.33 -9.65 -8.80
CA TYR A 672 17.02 -9.56 -8.16
C TYR A 672 15.96 -8.98 -9.10
N ASN A 673 16.24 -7.84 -9.72
CA ASN A 673 15.30 -7.15 -10.62
C ASN A 673 14.88 -8.03 -11.81
N ASN A 674 15.79 -8.88 -12.32
CA ASN A 674 15.48 -9.84 -13.39
C ASN A 674 14.50 -10.93 -12.88
N LEU A 675 14.79 -11.50 -11.70
CA LEU A 675 13.92 -12.49 -11.06
C LEU A 675 12.56 -11.89 -10.65
N GLU A 676 12.52 -10.63 -10.22
CA GLU A 676 11.29 -9.88 -9.94
C GLU A 676 10.42 -9.77 -11.19
N LYS A 677 10.99 -9.25 -12.28
CA LYS A 677 10.30 -9.14 -13.57
C LYS A 677 9.72 -10.50 -13.97
N LYS A 678 10.53 -11.56 -13.87
CA LYS A 678 10.07 -12.90 -14.26
C LYS A 678 8.99 -13.47 -13.34
N TYR A 679 9.07 -13.23 -12.04
CA TYR A 679 8.02 -13.61 -11.10
C TYR A 679 6.71 -12.89 -11.41
N ASN A 680 6.76 -11.58 -11.63
CA ASN A 680 5.59 -10.76 -11.90
C ASN A 680 4.90 -11.19 -13.22
N GLU A 681 5.65 -11.46 -14.28
CA GLU A 681 5.11 -12.04 -15.53
C GLU A 681 4.31 -13.34 -15.28
N LEU A 682 4.85 -14.25 -14.45
CA LEU A 682 4.22 -15.53 -14.15
C LEU A 682 3.00 -15.37 -13.22
N TYR A 683 3.07 -14.44 -12.27
CA TYR A 683 1.97 -14.10 -11.36
C TYR A 683 0.80 -13.46 -12.12
N ASP A 684 1.06 -12.54 -13.05
CA ASP A 684 0.03 -11.88 -13.85
C ASP A 684 -0.64 -12.85 -14.84
N LYS A 685 0.14 -13.74 -15.47
CA LYS A 685 -0.38 -14.88 -16.24
C LYS A 685 -1.30 -15.78 -15.40
N ALA A 686 -0.93 -16.03 -14.14
CA ALA A 686 -1.72 -16.88 -13.24
C ALA A 686 -3.05 -16.23 -12.80
N ASN A 687 -3.09 -14.92 -12.61
CA ASN A 687 -4.30 -14.20 -12.17
C ASN A 687 -5.22 -13.74 -13.32
N SER A 688 -4.70 -13.62 -14.54
CA SER A 688 -5.50 -13.24 -15.72
C SER A 688 -6.33 -14.40 -16.28
N ASN A 689 -5.90 -15.65 -16.07
CA ASN A 689 -6.54 -16.85 -16.60
C ASN A 689 -7.71 -17.37 -15.75
N LYS A 690 -8.91 -16.79 -15.94
CA LYS A 690 -10.15 -17.26 -15.29
C LYS A 690 -10.65 -18.64 -15.75
N ASN A 691 -10.22 -19.13 -16.91
CA ASN A 691 -10.75 -20.37 -17.50
C ASN A 691 -10.18 -21.66 -16.91
N PHE A 692 -9.33 -21.60 -15.87
CA PHE A 692 -8.71 -22.80 -15.29
C PHE A 692 -9.56 -23.49 -14.22
N GLU A 693 -10.56 -22.80 -13.66
CA GLU A 693 -11.44 -23.36 -12.63
C GLU A 693 -12.31 -24.51 -13.19
N GLU A 694 -12.71 -24.41 -14.45
CA GLU A 694 -13.47 -25.46 -15.17
C GLU A 694 -12.61 -26.69 -15.54
N LEU A 695 -11.29 -26.52 -15.68
CA LEU A 695 -10.31 -27.59 -15.86
C LEU A 695 -10.00 -28.33 -14.54
N SER A 696 -10.19 -27.69 -13.37
CA SER A 696 -10.02 -28.35 -12.07
C SER A 696 -11.10 -29.39 -11.77
N ILE A 697 -12.31 -29.21 -12.32
CA ILE A 697 -13.45 -30.12 -12.19
C ILE A 697 -13.25 -31.38 -13.07
N ILE A 698 -12.50 -31.24 -14.16
CA ILE A 698 -12.23 -32.33 -15.09
C ILE A 698 -10.81 -32.84 -14.88
N GLY A 699 -10.67 -33.95 -14.14
CA GLY A 699 -9.42 -34.71 -14.01
C GLY A 699 -8.90 -35.38 -15.30
N LYS A 700 -9.08 -34.72 -16.45
CA LYS A 700 -8.49 -35.06 -17.75
C LYS A 700 -7.50 -33.96 -18.12
N LEU A 701 -6.23 -34.33 -18.20
CA LEU A 701 -5.25 -33.61 -19.02
C LEU A 701 -5.85 -33.46 -20.43
N THR A 702 -6.22 -32.24 -20.81
CA THR A 702 -6.91 -32.00 -22.08
C THR A 702 -5.97 -32.22 -23.26
N ARG A 703 -6.48 -32.92 -24.28
CA ARG A 703 -5.76 -33.49 -25.45
C ARG A 703 -4.94 -32.52 -26.35
N ARG A 704 -4.75 -31.24 -25.98
CA ARG A 704 -4.24 -30.21 -26.91
C ARG A 704 -3.24 -29.17 -26.39
N SER A 705 -2.80 -29.21 -25.14
CA SER A 705 -1.71 -28.33 -24.65
C SER A 705 -0.72 -29.12 -23.78
N ASN A 706 0.56 -29.00 -24.07
CA ASN A 706 1.67 -29.47 -23.23
C ASN A 706 2.63 -28.30 -22.97
N ASN A 707 2.10 -27.16 -22.52
CA ASN A 707 2.92 -25.99 -22.22
C ASN A 707 3.37 -26.04 -20.75
N GLU A 708 4.68 -25.99 -20.50
CA GLU A 708 5.26 -26.00 -19.15
C GLU A 708 4.74 -24.82 -18.28
N ASP A 709 4.45 -23.68 -18.92
CA ASP A 709 3.78 -22.52 -18.34
C ASP A 709 2.43 -22.88 -17.64
N GLU A 710 1.69 -23.86 -18.15
CA GLU A 710 0.32 -24.17 -17.73
C GLU A 710 0.26 -24.84 -16.34
N ASN A 711 1.17 -25.79 -16.09
CA ASN A 711 1.31 -26.43 -14.78
C ASN A 711 1.90 -25.46 -13.73
N LEU A 712 2.81 -24.58 -14.16
CA LEU A 712 3.36 -23.53 -13.31
C LEU A 712 2.28 -22.52 -12.92
N ILE A 713 1.45 -22.08 -13.87
CA ILE A 713 0.30 -21.19 -13.63
C ILE A 713 -0.66 -21.80 -12.60
N GLN A 714 -1.05 -23.07 -12.75
CA GLN A 714 -1.89 -23.77 -11.78
C GLN A 714 -1.26 -23.83 -10.38
N PHE A 715 0.04 -24.10 -10.29
CA PHE A 715 0.77 -24.07 -9.02
C PHE A 715 0.72 -22.68 -8.38
N LEU A 716 0.97 -21.61 -9.15
CA LEU A 716 0.87 -20.23 -8.66
C LEU A 716 -0.56 -19.87 -8.24
N GLN A 717 -1.60 -20.35 -8.92
CA GLN A 717 -2.99 -20.13 -8.52
C GLN A 717 -3.29 -20.73 -7.13
N LYS A 718 -2.83 -21.96 -6.85
CA LYS A 718 -2.93 -22.58 -5.52
C LYS A 718 -2.06 -21.89 -4.47
N VAL A 719 -0.86 -21.43 -4.85
CA VAL A 719 -0.02 -20.60 -3.98
C VAL A 719 -0.70 -19.27 -3.65
N ASN A 720 -1.50 -18.69 -4.55
CA ASN A 720 -2.22 -17.44 -4.28
C ASN A 720 -3.32 -17.62 -3.22
N THR A 721 -3.91 -18.81 -3.11
CA THR A 721 -4.87 -19.14 -2.03
C THR A 721 -4.15 -19.49 -0.72
N GLU A 722 -3.08 -20.28 -0.75
CA GLU A 722 -2.37 -20.74 0.45
C GLU A 722 -1.42 -19.68 1.07
N CYS A 723 -0.83 -18.81 0.26
CA CYS A 723 0.20 -17.83 0.66
C CYS A 723 -0.33 -16.38 0.73
N ASN A 724 -1.60 -16.16 1.08
CA ASN A 724 -2.18 -14.81 1.25
C ASN A 724 -1.96 -13.87 0.02
N LYS A 725 -1.99 -14.41 -1.20
CA LYS A 725 -1.71 -13.70 -2.47
C LYS A 725 -0.33 -13.00 -2.49
N PRO A 726 0.76 -13.75 -2.71
CA PRO A 726 2.11 -13.21 -2.79
C PRO A 726 2.31 -12.46 -4.12
N ASN A 727 1.77 -11.26 -4.21
CA ASN A 727 1.58 -10.53 -5.47
C ASN A 727 2.82 -9.84 -6.05
N ASN A 728 4.00 -10.21 -5.54
CA ASN A 728 5.33 -9.81 -6.02
C ASN A 728 6.37 -10.75 -5.41
N VAL A 729 7.60 -10.70 -5.94
CA VAL A 729 8.69 -11.56 -5.45
C VAL A 729 9.09 -11.26 -4.00
N ASP A 730 8.98 -10.00 -3.54
CA ASP A 730 9.13 -9.58 -2.14
C ASP A 730 8.34 -10.50 -1.19
N LYS A 731 7.03 -10.61 -1.43
CA LYS A 731 6.12 -11.42 -0.61
C LYS A 731 6.31 -12.91 -0.82
N TYR A 732 6.58 -13.34 -2.05
CA TYR A 732 6.86 -14.75 -2.33
C TYR A 732 8.05 -15.21 -1.48
N LEU A 733 9.19 -14.50 -1.57
CA LEU A 733 10.37 -14.78 -0.75
C LEU A 733 10.09 -14.58 0.74
N MET A 734 9.27 -13.61 1.13
CA MET A 734 8.86 -13.44 2.53
C MET A 734 8.20 -14.71 3.09
N TYR A 735 7.47 -15.49 2.28
CA TYR A 735 6.83 -16.74 2.73
C TYR A 735 7.65 -18.00 2.45
N THR A 736 8.46 -18.05 1.39
CA THR A 736 9.15 -19.28 0.96
C THR A 736 10.64 -19.35 1.28
N SER A 737 11.30 -18.21 1.50
CA SER A 737 12.74 -18.16 1.81
C SER A 737 13.01 -18.51 3.28
N ASP A 738 14.01 -19.35 3.49
CA ASP A 738 14.57 -19.64 4.82
C ASP A 738 15.59 -18.53 5.28
N CYS A 739 15.69 -17.40 4.58
CA CYS A 739 16.58 -16.26 4.91
C CYS A 739 16.25 -15.56 6.26
N ARG A 740 17.27 -15.44 7.11
CA ARG A 740 17.18 -14.97 8.50
C ARG A 740 17.46 -13.49 8.72
N THR A 741 18.43 -12.92 8.01
CA THR A 741 19.09 -11.66 8.38
C THR A 741 18.50 -10.43 7.68
N VAL A 742 18.02 -10.59 6.45
CA VAL A 742 17.57 -9.48 5.60
C VAL A 742 16.13 -9.66 5.11
N LYS A 743 15.50 -8.54 4.74
CA LYS A 743 14.21 -8.48 4.05
C LYS A 743 14.39 -7.94 2.63
N PHE A 744 13.70 -8.55 1.66
CA PHE A 744 13.77 -8.10 0.26
C PHE A 744 12.92 -6.86 -0.03
N SER A 745 11.89 -6.57 0.79
CA SER A 745 11.11 -5.33 0.69
C SER A 745 11.65 -4.21 1.57
N ASN A 746 11.71 -2.98 1.04
CA ASN A 746 12.06 -1.80 1.84
C ASN A 746 10.91 -1.36 2.76
N THR A 747 9.66 -1.68 2.40
CA THR A 747 8.46 -1.35 3.18
C THR A 747 8.46 -2.06 4.53
N ILE A 748 7.77 -1.48 5.51
CA ILE A 748 7.45 -2.17 6.77
C ILE A 748 6.13 -2.88 6.54
N ASP A 749 6.16 -4.22 6.41
CA ASP A 749 4.91 -4.99 6.36
C ASP A 749 4.29 -5.01 7.76
N THR A 750 3.34 -4.10 7.99
CA THR A 750 2.63 -3.97 9.27
C THR A 750 1.81 -5.20 9.62
N ASN A 751 1.59 -6.14 8.68
CA ASN A 751 0.91 -7.41 8.94
C ASN A 751 1.79 -8.46 9.64
N VAL A 752 3.10 -8.22 9.79
CA VAL A 752 4.02 -9.07 10.58
C VAL A 752 4.15 -8.56 12.03
N ASN A 753 3.76 -7.31 12.31
CA ASN A 753 3.79 -6.71 13.64
C ASN A 753 2.46 -6.93 14.40
N LYS A 754 2.17 -8.18 14.79
CA LYS A 754 1.27 -8.44 15.92
C LYS A 754 2.08 -8.67 17.20
N PRO A 755 2.24 -7.67 18.09
CA PRO A 755 2.81 -7.89 19.40
C PRO A 755 1.78 -8.57 20.32
N THR A 756 1.84 -9.89 20.40
CA THR A 756 1.14 -10.70 21.41
C THR A 756 2.01 -11.92 21.75
N ALA A 757 2.29 -12.27 23.01
CA ALA A 757 1.60 -11.90 24.24
C ALA A 757 2.54 -11.38 25.35
N TYR A 758 1.97 -10.65 26.30
CA TYR A 758 2.58 -10.42 27.61
C TYR A 758 2.71 -11.75 28.36
N VAL A 759 3.91 -12.11 28.79
CA VAL A 759 4.12 -13.08 29.88
C VAL A 759 4.68 -12.31 31.06
N THR A 760 3.81 -12.06 32.05
CA THR A 760 4.18 -11.43 33.32
C THR A 760 4.93 -12.42 34.20
N HIS A 761 6.21 -12.19 34.45
CA HIS A 761 6.96 -12.93 35.46
C HIS A 761 6.88 -12.24 36.83
N ASN A 762 6.01 -12.77 37.69
CA ASN A 762 6.29 -12.94 39.12
C ASN A 762 6.65 -14.45 39.30
N THR A 763 7.51 -14.90 40.20
CA THR A 763 7.94 -14.31 41.49
C THR A 763 9.41 -14.67 41.80
N ILE A 764 9.99 -13.94 42.75
CA ILE A 764 11.39 -14.00 43.21
C ILE A 764 11.65 -15.21 44.13
N ASN A 765 12.86 -15.81 44.05
CA ASN A 765 13.74 -16.16 45.18
C ASN A 765 14.98 -16.97 44.74
N GLY A 766 16.18 -16.45 45.00
CA GLY A 766 17.43 -17.24 45.03
C GLY A 766 17.77 -17.68 46.47
N PRO A 767 19.01 -18.13 46.78
CA PRO A 767 20.20 -18.24 45.92
C PRO A 767 20.91 -19.63 45.97
N SER A 768 21.73 -19.97 44.96
CA SER A 768 23.12 -20.44 45.16
C SER A 768 23.86 -20.63 43.83
N SER A 769 25.18 -20.43 43.88
CA SER A 769 26.19 -20.30 42.83
C SER A 769 26.31 -21.41 41.74
N THR A 770 26.22 -20.99 40.47
CA THR A 770 27.16 -21.21 39.31
C THR A 770 27.87 -22.56 39.05
N PRO A 771 28.31 -22.85 37.80
CA PRO A 771 27.78 -22.45 36.47
C PRO A 771 27.82 -23.58 35.40
N THR A 772 27.05 -23.48 34.31
CA THR A 772 27.50 -23.95 32.97
C THR A 772 26.60 -23.50 31.81
N ALA A 773 27.19 -23.42 30.61
CA ALA A 773 26.55 -23.34 29.30
C ALA A 773 25.54 -22.20 29.04
N SER A 774 26.06 -21.09 28.51
CA SER A 774 25.29 -20.03 27.84
C SER A 774 24.45 -20.57 26.66
N THR A 775 23.13 -20.40 26.71
CA THR A 775 22.24 -20.50 25.55
C THR A 775 21.99 -19.11 24.94
N GLU A 776 22.73 -18.80 23.88
CA GLU A 776 22.42 -17.68 22.99
C GLU A 776 21.15 -17.97 22.18
N THR A 777 19.97 -17.67 22.73
CA THR A 777 18.71 -17.71 21.95
C THR A 777 17.70 -16.64 22.36
N ASN A 778 18.11 -15.37 22.34
CA ASN A 778 17.21 -14.22 22.45
C ASN A 778 17.78 -12.99 21.70
N ILE A 779 17.88 -13.09 20.37
CA ILE A 779 18.33 -11.98 19.51
C ILE A 779 17.33 -11.74 18.37
N ASN A 780 16.65 -10.59 18.45
CA ASN A 780 16.11 -9.78 17.36
C ASN A 780 15.36 -10.49 16.20
N TYR A 781 14.11 -10.89 16.45
CA TYR A 781 13.10 -10.95 15.37
C TYR A 781 12.53 -9.55 15.00
N ALA A 782 12.78 -8.53 15.82
CA ALA A 782 12.51 -7.14 15.48
C ALA A 782 13.65 -6.57 14.62
N LEU A 783 13.29 -6.02 13.44
CA LEU A 783 14.16 -5.28 12.49
C LEU A 783 15.20 -6.12 11.70
N ARG A 784 14.73 -6.94 10.74
CA ARG A 784 15.57 -7.39 9.60
C ARG A 784 15.94 -6.19 8.71
N GLU A 785 17.23 -6.02 8.40
CA GLU A 785 17.73 -4.95 7.52
C GLU A 785 17.28 -5.15 6.06
N TYR A 786 17.14 -4.07 5.29
CA TYR A 786 16.80 -4.15 3.86
C TYR A 786 17.96 -4.74 3.05
N ALA A 787 17.69 -5.83 2.33
CA ALA A 787 18.61 -6.63 1.53
C ALA A 787 19.59 -5.79 0.70
N PHE A 788 19.08 -4.75 0.01
CA PHE A 788 19.85 -3.98 -0.95
C PHE A 788 20.26 -2.58 -0.45
N LYS A 789 20.38 -2.38 0.88
CA LYS A 789 20.80 -1.11 1.48
C LYS A 789 22.31 -0.88 1.28
N ILE A 790 22.66 0.27 0.71
CA ILE A 790 24.05 0.72 0.51
C ILE A 790 24.26 2.11 1.15
N PRO A 791 25.35 2.30 1.93
CA PRO A 791 25.98 1.25 2.76
C PRO A 791 24.95 0.68 3.78
N PRO A 792 25.24 -0.39 4.53
CA PRO A 792 24.31 -0.94 5.53
C PRO A 792 23.86 0.07 6.58
N GLU A 793 22.79 -0.25 7.31
CA GLU A 793 22.23 0.67 8.30
C GLU A 793 23.24 0.93 9.44
N GLY A 794 23.50 2.21 9.73
CA GLY A 794 24.53 2.65 10.68
C GLY A 794 25.96 2.80 10.12
N TYR A 795 26.23 2.41 8.86
CA TYR A 795 27.58 2.49 8.27
C TYR A 795 27.83 3.75 7.44
N ASP A 796 26.82 4.61 7.26
CA ASP A 796 26.91 5.84 6.45
C ASP A 796 28.03 6.81 6.92
N GLY A 797 28.28 6.92 8.24
CA GLY A 797 29.38 7.69 8.81
C GLY A 797 30.75 7.00 8.65
N ALA A 798 30.81 5.71 9.02
CA ALA A 798 32.03 4.90 8.92
C ALA A 798 32.58 4.82 7.48
N CYS A 799 31.72 4.63 6.48
CA CYS A 799 32.12 4.62 5.07
C CYS A 799 32.58 5.98 4.53
N LYS A 800 32.28 7.07 5.25
CA LYS A 800 32.80 8.43 5.00
C LYS A 800 33.99 8.78 5.91
N CYS A 801 34.45 7.84 6.74
CA CYS A 801 35.46 8.03 7.78
C CYS A 801 35.14 9.14 8.80
N ILE A 802 33.84 9.39 9.00
CA ILE A 802 33.33 10.25 10.06
C ILE A 802 33.23 9.35 11.30
N GLY A 803 34.04 9.61 12.31
CA GLY A 803 33.90 8.96 13.63
C GLY A 803 32.65 9.46 14.36
N PRO A 804 32.15 8.73 15.37
CA PRO A 804 30.91 9.07 16.05
C PRO A 804 30.97 10.47 16.68
N GLU A 805 29.93 11.26 16.40
CA GLU A 805 29.69 12.53 17.08
C GLU A 805 29.17 12.28 18.51
N PRO A 806 29.34 13.22 19.46
CA PRO A 806 28.91 13.02 20.84
C PRO A 806 27.42 12.70 21.05
N LEU A 807 26.56 13.04 20.09
CA LEU A 807 25.13 12.70 20.10
C LEU A 807 24.77 11.42 19.31
N ASP A 808 25.73 10.66 18.76
CA ASP A 808 25.43 9.31 18.24
C ASP A 808 25.10 8.31 19.36
N SER A 809 25.43 8.66 20.61
CA SER A 809 25.14 7.91 21.83
C SER A 809 24.00 8.53 22.64
N CYS A 810 23.17 7.68 23.25
CA CYS A 810 22.05 8.12 24.08
C CYS A 810 22.54 8.63 25.45
N PRO A 811 21.99 9.72 26.00
CA PRO A 811 22.47 10.33 27.25
C PRO A 811 22.04 9.63 28.55
N GLU A 812 21.59 8.36 28.50
CA GLU A 812 21.22 7.55 29.69
C GLU A 812 22.38 7.49 30.70
N ASN A 813 23.49 6.87 30.30
CA ASN A 813 24.68 6.66 31.13
C ASN A 813 25.63 7.85 31.23
N ASP A 814 25.27 9.02 30.67
CA ASP A 814 26.11 10.22 30.81
C ASP A 814 26.02 10.79 32.23
N THR A 815 26.96 10.36 33.08
CA THR A 815 27.17 10.79 34.47
C THR A 815 28.13 11.98 34.60
N THR A 816 28.76 12.42 33.50
CA THR A 816 29.75 13.51 33.51
C THR A 816 29.35 14.72 32.66
N SER A 817 28.22 14.62 31.93
CA SER A 817 27.51 15.67 31.20
C SER A 817 28.36 16.50 30.23
N LYS A 818 29.46 15.92 29.70
CA LYS A 818 30.45 16.71 28.93
C LYS A 818 29.88 17.26 27.61
N TYR A 819 28.78 16.71 27.12
CA TYR A 819 28.08 17.24 25.95
C TYR A 819 26.70 17.83 26.25
N CYS A 820 25.87 17.23 27.11
CA CYS A 820 24.58 17.84 27.49
C CYS A 820 24.77 19.23 28.14
N ASN A 821 25.92 19.51 28.78
CA ASN A 821 26.29 20.83 29.31
C ASN A 821 26.53 21.92 28.25
N ASN A 822 26.65 21.57 26.96
CA ASN A 822 26.86 22.56 25.89
C ASN A 822 25.56 23.27 25.48
N PHE A 823 24.41 22.74 25.88
CA PHE A 823 23.10 23.37 25.64
C PHE A 823 22.73 24.32 26.78
N VAL A 824 22.11 25.43 26.44
CA VAL A 824 21.65 26.45 27.40
C VAL A 824 20.15 26.68 27.30
N THR A 825 19.49 26.91 28.43
CA THR A 825 18.06 27.29 28.43
C THR A 825 17.91 28.74 27.96
N VAL A 826 17.18 28.97 26.87
CA VAL A 826 17.10 30.30 26.23
C VAL A 826 15.95 31.15 26.83
N PRO A 827 16.21 32.34 27.40
CA PRO A 827 15.19 33.16 28.06
C PRO A 827 14.00 33.59 27.18
N GLU A 828 14.19 33.76 25.88
CA GLU A 828 13.09 34.04 24.95
C GLU A 828 12.05 32.91 24.92
N CYS A 829 12.47 31.67 25.17
CA CYS A 829 11.57 30.52 25.34
C CYS A 829 10.86 30.50 26.71
N ILE A 830 11.36 31.23 27.72
CA ILE A 830 10.82 31.25 29.09
C ILE A 830 9.54 32.11 29.18
N THR A 831 9.33 33.07 28.27
CA THR A 831 8.10 33.88 28.23
C THR A 831 6.83 33.08 27.89
N LYS A 832 6.95 31.79 27.58
CA LYS A 832 5.84 30.83 27.58
C LYS A 832 5.26 30.65 28.99
N LYS A 833 4.43 31.62 29.43
CA LYS A 833 3.28 31.24 30.26
C LYS A 833 2.39 30.34 29.41
N TYR A 834 2.64 29.03 29.48
CA TYR A 834 1.59 28.05 29.27
C TYR A 834 0.55 28.31 30.36
N LYS A 835 -0.35 29.27 30.13
CA LYS A 835 -1.63 29.25 30.84
C LYS A 835 -2.25 27.90 30.52
N ASP A 836 -2.77 27.21 31.53
CA ASP A 836 -3.42 25.90 31.36
C ASP A 836 -4.82 26.01 30.75
N ASP A 837 -4.95 26.90 29.77
CA ASP A 837 -6.02 26.87 28.79
C ASP A 837 -5.86 25.59 27.94
N LEU A 838 -6.51 24.51 28.39
CA LEU A 838 -6.75 23.23 27.67
C LEU A 838 -7.60 23.40 26.38
N ASP A 839 -7.64 24.63 25.87
CA ASP A 839 -8.85 25.36 25.49
C ASP A 839 -8.64 26.24 24.25
N LEU A 840 -7.40 26.27 23.73
CA LEU A 840 -6.97 27.14 22.62
C LEU A 840 -6.41 26.35 21.44
N TRP A 841 -7.09 25.27 21.05
CA TRP A 841 -6.90 24.66 19.73
C TRP A 841 -7.55 25.56 18.68
N ASN A 842 -6.78 25.96 17.66
CA ASN A 842 -7.29 26.85 16.60
C ASN A 842 -6.52 26.69 15.29
N ASN A 843 -7.03 27.30 14.22
CA ASN A 843 -6.47 27.23 12.87
C ASN A 843 -5.73 28.52 12.43
N ALA A 844 -5.42 29.43 13.37
CA ALA A 844 -5.00 30.81 13.05
C ALA A 844 -3.77 30.88 12.11
N ASN A 845 -2.81 29.97 12.31
CA ASN A 845 -1.55 29.92 11.56
C ASN A 845 -1.49 28.77 10.52
N VAL A 846 -2.60 28.06 10.27
CA VAL A 846 -2.63 26.94 9.30
C VAL A 846 -2.57 27.47 7.87
N LYS A 847 -1.61 26.98 7.08
CA LYS A 847 -1.53 27.25 5.63
C LYS A 847 -2.65 26.52 4.90
N PHE A 848 -3.24 27.16 3.88
CA PHE A 848 -4.34 26.62 3.07
C PHE A 848 -5.59 26.21 3.88
N LYS A 849 -5.88 26.91 4.99
CA LYS A 849 -7.02 26.64 5.89
C LYS A 849 -8.42 26.75 5.27
N THR A 850 -8.54 27.23 4.03
CA THR A 850 -9.79 27.28 3.24
C THR A 850 -9.78 26.31 2.05
N GLY A 851 -8.72 25.50 1.91
CA GLY A 851 -8.55 24.48 0.86
C GLY A 851 -8.23 23.13 1.49
N ILE A 852 -7.12 22.49 1.06
CA ILE A 852 -6.72 21.15 1.53
C ILE A 852 -6.70 21.01 3.06
N ASN A 853 -6.31 22.06 3.80
CA ASN A 853 -6.19 22.06 5.27
C ASN A 853 -7.41 22.67 5.97
N ASN A 854 -8.57 22.74 5.30
CA ASN A 854 -9.82 23.12 5.95
C ASN A 854 -10.17 22.11 7.05
N GLY A 855 -10.58 22.61 8.23
CA GLY A 855 -10.90 21.81 9.41
C GLY A 855 -9.72 21.47 10.34
N VAL A 856 -8.46 21.69 9.95
CA VAL A 856 -7.27 21.42 10.79
C VAL A 856 -7.19 22.39 11.97
N LEU A 857 -6.97 21.87 13.19
CA LEU A 857 -6.63 22.65 14.38
C LEU A 857 -5.20 22.34 14.82
N VAL A 858 -4.48 23.36 15.32
CA VAL A 858 -3.09 23.21 15.76
C VAL A 858 -3.02 22.99 17.27
N PRO A 859 -2.26 21.98 17.76
CA PRO A 859 -2.00 21.79 19.17
C PRO A 859 -1.34 23.02 19.82
N PRO A 860 -1.73 23.42 21.05
CA PRO A 860 -1.04 24.47 21.80
C PRO A 860 0.47 24.21 21.92
N ARG A 861 0.89 22.95 22.13
CA ARG A 861 2.30 22.51 22.13
C ARG A 861 3.04 22.95 20.86
N ARG A 862 2.52 22.59 19.67
CA ARG A 862 3.08 22.98 18.37
C ARG A 862 3.09 24.49 18.15
N ARG A 863 2.02 25.20 18.55
CA ARG A 863 1.93 26.68 18.46
C ARG A 863 3.01 27.38 19.28
N HIS A 864 3.32 26.86 20.47
CA HIS A 864 4.26 27.47 21.41
C HIS A 864 5.71 26.97 21.26
N MET A 865 6.01 26.05 20.33
CA MET A 865 7.35 25.50 20.11
C MET A 865 8.41 26.60 19.84
N CYS A 866 9.58 26.55 20.48
CA CYS A 866 10.55 27.65 20.50
C CYS A 866 11.53 27.63 19.32
N HIS A 867 11.04 27.92 18.11
CA HIS A 867 11.83 27.91 16.86
C HIS A 867 11.96 29.30 16.20
N LYS A 868 11.51 30.37 16.87
CA LYS A 868 11.49 31.75 16.35
C LYS A 868 12.89 32.24 15.95
N ASN A 869 13.92 31.91 16.72
CA ASN A 869 15.29 32.36 16.46
C ASN A 869 15.86 31.77 15.16
N MET A 870 15.49 30.53 14.80
CA MET A 870 15.83 29.95 13.49
C MET A 870 15.06 30.62 12.33
N ILE A 871 13.84 31.09 12.57
CA ILE A 871 13.03 31.83 11.58
C ILE A 871 13.62 33.23 11.32
N THR A 872 14.21 33.89 12.32
CA THR A 872 14.81 35.24 12.14
C THR A 872 16.26 35.22 11.65
N LYS A 873 17.08 34.25 12.08
CA LYS A 873 18.53 34.17 11.75
C LYS A 873 18.80 33.92 10.27
N ASN A 874 19.83 34.58 9.70
CA ASN A 874 20.23 34.42 8.30
C ASN A 874 21.55 33.65 8.17
N TYR A 875 21.45 32.33 8.10
CA TYR A 875 22.57 31.40 8.00
C TYR A 875 23.43 31.58 6.74
N GLU A 876 22.88 32.09 5.62
CA GLU A 876 23.61 32.20 4.34
C GLU A 876 24.83 33.15 4.42
N LYS A 877 24.91 33.98 5.46
CA LYS A 877 26.02 34.92 5.71
C LYS A 877 27.04 34.42 6.74
N GLU A 878 26.83 33.24 7.34
CA GLU A 878 27.66 32.72 8.43
C GLU A 878 28.71 31.72 7.94
N LYS A 879 29.91 31.76 8.55
CA LYS A 879 30.85 30.63 8.42
C LYS A 879 30.25 29.41 9.10
N ASN A 880 30.42 28.24 8.49
CA ASN A 880 29.86 26.96 8.95
C ASN A 880 28.32 26.94 9.02
N ALA A 881 27.64 27.64 8.11
CA ALA A 881 26.18 27.82 8.11
C ALA A 881 25.32 26.56 8.36
N ILE A 882 25.68 25.40 7.79
CA ILE A 882 24.96 24.12 8.01
C ILE A 882 25.16 23.60 9.44
N GLU A 883 26.35 23.75 10.00
CA GLU A 883 26.67 23.36 11.37
C GLU A 883 26.00 24.30 12.38
N ASN A 884 25.95 25.61 12.08
CA ASN A 884 25.21 26.57 12.91
C ASN A 884 23.70 26.29 12.87
N PHE A 885 23.14 25.92 11.71
CA PHE A 885 21.75 25.48 11.58
C PHE A 885 21.49 24.20 12.39
N LYS A 886 22.40 23.22 12.32
CA LYS A 886 22.33 21.97 13.09
C LYS A 886 22.32 22.26 14.59
N ASN A 887 23.27 23.04 15.09
CA ASN A 887 23.39 23.38 16.50
C ASN A 887 22.18 24.17 17.01
N ASP A 888 21.66 25.13 16.24
CA ASP A 888 20.41 25.81 16.61
C ASP A 888 19.21 24.83 16.66
N LEU A 889 19.10 23.88 15.72
CA LEU A 889 18.03 22.87 15.73
C LEU A 889 18.12 21.95 16.96
N LEU A 890 19.33 21.50 17.30
CA LEU A 890 19.58 20.71 18.51
C LEU A 890 19.25 21.51 19.77
N GLN A 891 19.55 22.81 19.79
CA GLN A 891 19.21 23.71 20.88
C GLN A 891 17.70 23.94 21.01
N VAL A 892 16.94 23.97 19.91
CA VAL A 892 15.45 23.96 19.95
C VAL A 892 14.96 22.66 20.56
N ALA A 893 15.48 21.52 20.11
CA ALA A 893 15.10 20.20 20.60
C ALA A 893 15.36 20.04 22.11
N TYR A 894 16.55 20.42 22.58
CA TYR A 894 16.90 20.46 24.01
C TYR A 894 15.94 21.34 24.82
N ASN A 895 15.65 22.56 24.34
CA ASN A 895 14.75 23.47 25.05
C ASN A 895 13.33 22.89 25.16
N GLU A 896 12.78 22.29 24.11
CA GLU A 896 11.45 21.67 24.21
C GLU A 896 11.45 20.45 25.16
N GLY A 897 12.47 19.60 25.14
CA GLY A 897 12.60 18.50 26.12
C GLY A 897 12.63 19.00 27.56
N TYR A 898 13.39 20.07 27.82
CA TYR A 898 13.46 20.72 29.14
C TYR A 898 12.11 21.32 29.57
N PHE A 899 11.48 22.14 28.73
CA PHE A 899 10.23 22.82 29.09
C PHE A 899 9.02 21.88 29.17
N LEU A 900 8.98 20.80 28.39
CA LEU A 900 7.97 19.75 28.56
C LEU A 900 8.14 19.05 29.91
N CYS A 901 9.38 18.68 30.28
CA CYS A 901 9.68 18.07 31.57
C CYS A 901 9.33 18.96 32.77
N LYS A 902 9.55 20.27 32.67
CA LYS A 902 9.20 21.22 33.75
C LYS A 902 7.70 21.51 33.87
N LYS A 903 6.87 21.12 32.89
CA LYS A 903 5.44 21.45 32.84
C LYS A 903 4.54 20.34 33.38
N CYS A 904 4.77 19.08 33.02
CA CYS A 904 3.86 18.01 33.43
C CYS A 904 4.03 17.67 34.91
N ASP A 905 2.92 17.59 35.65
CA ASP A 905 2.90 17.15 37.05
C ASP A 905 3.28 15.66 37.16
N LYS A 906 4.59 15.40 37.29
CA LYS A 906 5.21 14.20 37.86
C LYS A 906 4.85 12.80 37.31
N ASP A 907 4.05 12.64 36.24
CA ASP A 907 4.04 11.37 35.46
C ASP A 907 5.03 11.46 34.28
N PRO A 908 6.14 10.70 34.30
CA PRO A 908 7.12 10.66 33.21
C PRO A 908 6.54 10.25 31.85
N ARG A 909 5.45 9.47 31.82
CA ARG A 909 4.89 8.86 30.60
C ARG A 909 4.19 9.90 29.73
N ASP A 910 3.54 10.89 30.33
CA ASP A 910 2.90 11.99 29.61
C ASP A 910 3.94 12.92 28.97
N VAL A 911 5.07 13.14 29.64
CA VAL A 911 6.18 13.96 29.12
C VAL A 911 6.78 13.33 27.87
N LEU A 912 7.13 12.04 27.93
CA LEU A 912 7.75 11.33 26.82
C LEU A 912 6.82 11.26 25.59
N SER A 913 5.51 11.12 25.79
CA SER A 913 4.51 11.20 24.71
C SER A 913 4.47 12.59 24.06
N ALA A 914 4.43 13.67 24.85
CA ALA A 914 4.51 15.03 24.34
C ALA A 914 5.84 15.33 23.61
N MET A 915 6.95 14.73 24.07
CA MET A 915 8.25 14.81 23.40
C MET A 915 8.23 14.08 22.04
N LYS A 916 7.61 12.90 21.93
CA LYS A 916 7.48 12.16 20.66
C LYS A 916 6.67 12.93 19.61
N TYR A 917 5.53 13.52 19.99
CA TYR A 917 4.77 14.40 19.09
C TYR A 917 5.60 15.62 18.65
N THR A 918 6.40 16.20 19.56
CA THR A 918 7.28 17.34 19.26
C THR A 918 8.44 16.96 18.35
N PHE A 919 9.04 15.79 18.53
CA PHE A 919 10.05 15.24 17.64
C PHE A 919 9.52 15.06 16.21
N ALA A 920 8.30 14.50 16.08
CA ALA A 920 7.65 14.32 14.79
C ALA A 920 7.29 15.66 14.11
N ASP A 921 6.89 16.68 14.88
CA ASP A 921 6.67 18.03 14.35
C ASP A 921 7.97 18.72 13.90
N ILE A 922 9.06 18.60 14.66
CA ILE A 922 10.39 19.06 14.25
C ILE A 922 10.78 18.37 12.93
N ALA A 923 10.51 17.06 12.81
CA ALA A 923 10.74 16.31 11.59
C ALA A 923 10.01 16.94 10.40
N ASP A 924 8.71 17.25 10.51
CA ASP A 924 7.94 17.81 9.40
C ASP A 924 8.29 19.26 9.07
N ILE A 925 8.73 20.05 10.06
CA ILE A 925 9.27 21.40 9.86
C ILE A 925 10.58 21.35 9.06
N VAL A 926 11.46 20.39 9.35
CA VAL A 926 12.73 20.19 8.63
C VAL A 926 12.47 19.61 7.23
N LYS A 927 11.59 18.60 7.13
CA LYS A 927 11.20 17.94 5.86
C LYS A 927 10.37 18.84 4.93
N GLY A 928 9.88 20.00 5.41
CA GLY A 928 9.04 20.94 4.64
C GLY A 928 7.58 20.50 4.45
N LYS A 929 7.15 19.54 5.27
CA LYS A 929 5.79 18.99 5.31
C LYS A 929 4.86 19.74 6.27
N ASP A 930 5.42 20.48 7.23
CA ASP A 930 4.65 21.15 8.28
C ASP A 930 3.57 22.10 7.74
N MET A 931 2.36 21.97 8.28
CA MET A 931 1.16 22.70 7.85
C MET A 931 1.12 24.17 8.30
N ILE A 932 2.07 24.61 9.13
CA ILE A 932 2.15 25.99 9.64
C ILE A 932 3.23 26.77 8.91
N ASN A 933 4.45 26.23 8.85
CA ASN A 933 5.57 26.95 8.25
C ASN A 933 6.55 26.07 7.46
N LYS A 934 7.09 26.64 6.37
CA LYS A 934 8.11 26.04 5.50
C LYS A 934 9.43 26.82 5.54
N ASP A 935 9.51 27.98 6.21
CA ASP A 935 10.69 28.86 6.17
C ASP A 935 11.98 28.15 6.63
N ILE A 936 11.90 27.30 7.67
CA ILE A 936 13.05 26.52 8.17
C ILE A 936 13.49 25.49 7.12
N SER A 937 12.57 24.75 6.50
CA SER A 937 12.89 23.82 5.40
C SER A 937 13.44 24.52 4.16
N ALA A 938 12.97 25.74 3.86
CA ALA A 938 13.44 26.54 2.74
C ALA A 938 14.86 27.05 2.98
N LYS A 939 15.15 27.56 4.19
CA LYS A 939 16.52 27.92 4.60
C LYS A 939 17.46 26.73 4.55
N LEU A 940 17.07 25.58 5.09
CA LEU A 940 17.88 24.36 4.99
C LEU A 940 18.08 23.96 3.52
N GLY A 941 17.04 24.03 2.69
CA GLY A 941 17.15 23.79 1.24
C GLY A 941 18.15 24.72 0.55
N ASN A 942 18.16 26.01 0.89
CA ASN A 942 19.15 26.96 0.39
C ASN A 942 20.57 26.62 0.85
N LEU A 943 20.77 26.28 2.14
CA LEU A 943 22.08 25.91 2.68
C LEU A 943 22.64 24.63 2.05
N LEU A 944 21.77 23.67 1.69
CA LEU A 944 22.15 22.42 1.04
C LEU A 944 22.35 22.57 -0.49
N ASN A 945 21.90 23.68 -1.09
CA ASN A 945 22.15 23.97 -2.49
C ASN A 945 23.62 24.40 -2.72
N ASN A 946 24.38 23.49 -3.35
CA ASN A 946 25.73 23.66 -3.90
C ASN A 946 26.94 23.47 -2.96
N ILE A 947 26.81 23.12 -1.67
CA ILE A 947 27.98 23.04 -0.77
C ILE A 947 28.20 21.68 -0.06
N VAL A 948 27.17 20.91 0.31
CA VAL A 948 27.35 19.66 1.10
C VAL A 948 26.38 18.54 0.67
N GLU A 949 26.82 17.27 0.75
CA GLU A 949 25.90 16.13 0.74
C GLU A 949 25.36 15.85 2.15
N PRO A 950 24.03 15.73 2.34
CA PRO A 950 23.02 15.50 1.31
C PRO A 950 22.29 16.77 0.81
N ARG A 951 21.98 16.81 -0.49
CA ARG A 951 21.35 17.97 -1.17
C ARG A 951 19.82 18.10 -0.95
N SER A 952 19.27 17.53 0.13
CA SER A 952 17.82 17.53 0.38
C SER A 952 17.52 17.55 1.88
N PRO A 953 16.63 18.43 2.37
CA PRO A 953 16.21 18.45 3.77
C PRO A 953 15.70 17.10 4.31
N ILE A 954 15.04 16.30 3.46
CA ILE A 954 14.53 14.97 3.83
C ILE A 954 15.68 13.99 4.12
N ILE A 955 16.72 14.03 3.29
CA ILE A 955 17.90 13.17 3.46
C ILE A 955 18.78 13.72 4.60
N TRP A 956 18.87 15.04 4.77
CA TRP A 956 19.56 15.66 5.90
C TRP A 956 18.93 15.26 7.24
N TRP A 957 17.60 15.29 7.35
CA TRP A 957 16.87 14.84 8.53
C TRP A 957 17.21 13.38 8.88
N LYS A 958 17.24 12.48 7.88
CA LYS A 958 17.59 11.07 8.10
C LYS A 958 18.92 10.87 8.84
N TYR A 959 19.93 11.69 8.57
CA TYR A 959 21.24 11.60 9.22
C TYR A 959 21.32 12.30 10.58
N ASN A 960 20.43 13.26 10.88
CA ASN A 960 20.51 14.09 12.09
C ASN A 960 19.42 13.77 13.12
N LYS A 961 18.40 12.97 12.78
CA LYS A 961 17.25 12.72 13.67
C LYS A 961 17.62 12.02 14.99
N ALA A 962 18.65 11.17 15.01
CA ALA A 962 19.16 10.58 16.24
C ALA A 962 19.69 11.65 17.20
N HIS A 963 20.48 12.59 16.68
CA HIS A 963 21.03 13.71 17.46
C HIS A 963 19.93 14.62 17.99
N VAL A 964 18.91 14.90 17.18
CA VAL A 964 17.73 15.68 17.60
C VAL A 964 17.01 14.99 18.77
N TRP A 965 16.77 13.67 18.70
CA TRP A 965 16.15 12.93 19.80
C TRP A 965 17.02 12.93 21.08
N HIS A 966 18.32 12.66 20.94
CA HIS A 966 19.24 12.66 22.08
C HIS A 966 19.40 14.05 22.71
N ALA A 967 19.32 15.13 21.93
CA ALA A 967 19.27 16.49 22.47
C ALA A 967 17.96 16.76 23.24
N MET A 968 16.81 16.28 22.77
CA MET A 968 15.56 16.33 23.55
C MET A 968 15.68 15.56 24.88
N LEU A 969 16.32 14.39 24.87
CA LEU A 969 16.59 13.61 26.08
C LEU A 969 17.55 14.32 27.05
N CYS A 970 18.63 14.96 26.57
CA CYS A 970 19.48 15.84 27.41
C CYS A 970 18.62 16.92 28.13
N GLY A 971 17.70 17.56 27.41
CA GLY A 971 16.80 18.57 27.96
C GLY A 971 15.86 18.00 29.03
N TYR A 972 15.26 16.84 28.75
CA TYR A 972 14.38 16.11 29.68
C TYR A 972 15.12 15.69 30.97
N LYS A 973 16.35 15.15 30.86
CA LYS A 973 17.22 14.84 32.00
C LYS A 973 17.49 16.08 32.86
N TYR A 974 17.85 17.20 32.23
CA TYR A 974 18.09 18.48 32.92
C TYR A 974 16.80 19.10 33.50
N GLY A 975 15.64 18.76 32.93
CA GLY A 975 14.33 19.08 33.47
C GLY A 975 14.02 18.36 34.79
N GLY A 976 14.69 17.25 35.08
CA GLY A 976 14.45 16.37 36.24
C GLY A 976 13.86 15.01 35.88
N GLY A 977 13.74 14.68 34.59
CA GLY A 977 13.28 13.39 34.11
C GLY A 977 14.36 12.30 34.18
N THR A 978 13.92 11.05 34.34
CA THR A 978 14.80 9.87 34.31
C THR A 978 14.75 9.23 32.93
N ILE A 979 15.92 8.96 32.34
CA ILE A 979 16.07 8.24 31.06
C ILE A 979 16.35 6.76 31.34
N THR A 980 15.73 5.88 30.55
CA THR A 980 16.06 4.46 30.47
C THR A 980 16.50 4.07 29.05
N ASN A 981 17.14 2.92 28.91
CA ASN A 981 17.57 2.34 27.63
C ASN A 981 16.41 2.18 26.62
N VAL A 982 15.17 2.07 27.10
CA VAL A 982 13.97 2.02 26.24
C VAL A 982 13.70 3.38 25.58
N ASP A 983 13.99 4.49 26.28
CA ASP A 983 13.77 5.86 25.80
C ASP A 983 14.81 6.27 24.74
N CYS A 984 15.94 5.57 24.68
CA CYS A 984 16.97 5.75 23.65
C CYS A 984 16.52 5.31 22.25
N ASN A 985 15.40 4.59 22.12
CA ASN A 985 14.84 4.24 20.82
C ASN A 985 14.31 5.48 20.10
N ILE A 986 14.74 5.70 18.87
CA ILE A 986 14.30 6.86 18.07
C ILE A 986 12.79 6.74 17.81
N PRO A 987 11.98 7.79 18.09
CA PRO A 987 10.54 7.79 17.85
C PRO A 987 10.19 7.51 16.37
N ASN A 988 9.13 6.74 16.15
CA ASN A 988 8.62 6.36 14.82
C ASN A 988 7.39 7.20 14.41
N GLU A 989 6.91 8.04 15.31
CA GLU A 989 5.76 8.94 15.15
C GLU A 989 5.95 9.87 13.94
N GLU A 990 7.19 10.14 13.51
CA GLU A 990 7.49 10.93 12.30
C GLU A 990 7.02 10.31 10.96
N PHE A 991 6.55 9.06 10.98
CA PHE A 991 5.97 8.36 9.82
C PHE A 991 4.45 8.51 9.72
N THR A 992 3.77 8.78 10.83
CA THR A 992 2.33 9.11 10.85
C THR A 992 2.12 10.53 10.32
N ASP A 993 1.08 10.75 9.53
CA ASP A 993 0.79 12.07 8.96
C ASP A 993 0.56 13.15 10.05
N GLN A 994 1.01 14.37 9.81
CA GLN A 994 1.01 15.43 10.84
C GLN A 994 -0.40 15.74 11.37
N PHE A 995 -1.42 15.77 10.51
CA PHE A 995 -2.79 15.99 10.97
C PHE A 995 -3.27 14.86 11.87
N LEU A 996 -3.00 13.61 11.48
CA LEU A 996 -3.41 12.42 12.21
C LEU A 996 -2.80 12.37 13.62
N ARG A 997 -1.53 12.78 13.77
CA ARG A 997 -0.88 12.90 15.09
C ARG A 997 -1.49 14.00 15.95
N TRP A 998 -1.77 15.17 15.38
CA TRP A 998 -2.44 16.25 16.10
C TRP A 998 -3.86 15.86 16.53
N PHE A 999 -4.53 15.01 15.75
CA PHE A 999 -5.86 14.48 16.09
C PHE A 999 -5.81 13.45 17.22
N GLN A 1000 -4.78 12.61 17.28
CA GLN A 1000 -4.49 11.74 18.43
C GLN A 1000 -4.22 12.59 19.69
N GLU A 1001 -3.28 13.54 19.61
CA GLU A 1001 -2.93 14.46 20.71
C GLU A 1001 -4.15 15.25 21.20
N TRP A 1002 -5.04 15.69 20.30
CA TRP A 1002 -6.29 16.37 20.66
C TRP A 1002 -7.19 15.49 21.53
N THR A 1003 -7.30 14.21 21.18
CA THR A 1003 -8.19 13.25 21.84
C THR A 1003 -7.67 12.85 23.21
N GLU A 1004 -6.35 12.68 23.36
CA GLU A 1004 -5.70 12.47 24.66
C GLU A 1004 -5.89 13.70 25.57
N ASN A 1005 -5.68 14.92 25.05
CA ASN A 1005 -5.90 16.16 25.79
C ASN A 1005 -7.38 16.37 26.20
N PHE A 1006 -8.32 15.98 25.34
CA PHE A 1006 -9.75 15.99 25.68
C PHE A 1006 -10.04 15.10 26.89
N CYS A 1007 -9.47 13.89 26.93
CA CYS A 1007 -9.71 12.98 28.03
C CYS A 1007 -9.16 13.49 29.37
N THR A 1008 -7.91 13.94 29.39
CA THR A 1008 -7.29 14.49 30.60
C THR A 1008 -7.99 15.77 31.06
N GLY A 1009 -8.40 16.65 30.15
CA GLY A 1009 -9.13 17.88 30.50
C GLY A 1009 -10.55 17.61 31.02
N ARG A 1010 -11.30 16.70 30.37
CA ARG A 1010 -12.63 16.28 30.82
C ARG A 1010 -12.58 15.67 32.22
N GLN A 1011 -11.60 14.80 32.52
CA GLN A 1011 -11.50 14.17 33.83
C GLN A 1011 -11.24 15.20 34.93
N LYS A 1012 -10.26 16.10 34.74
CA LYS A 1012 -9.97 17.19 35.70
C LYS A 1012 -11.18 18.07 36.01
N LEU A 1013 -11.99 18.41 35.00
CA LEU A 1013 -13.22 19.19 35.20
C LEU A 1013 -14.35 18.36 35.82
N TYR A 1014 -14.41 17.04 35.57
CA TYR A 1014 -15.35 16.13 36.23
C TYR A 1014 -15.04 15.99 37.73
N ASP A 1015 -13.76 15.83 38.09
CA ASP A 1015 -13.33 15.72 39.48
C ASP A 1015 -13.57 17.03 40.25
N LYS A 1016 -13.35 18.18 39.59
CA LYS A 1016 -13.74 19.51 40.11
C LYS A 1016 -15.25 19.63 40.29
N LEU A 1017 -16.05 19.19 39.30
CA LEU A 1017 -17.51 19.22 39.38
C LEU A 1017 -18.00 18.36 40.55
N ASN A 1018 -17.52 17.12 40.66
CA ASN A 1018 -17.93 16.19 41.71
C ASN A 1018 -17.61 16.75 43.11
N SER A 1019 -16.37 17.21 43.33
CA SER A 1019 -15.94 17.78 44.62
C SER A 1019 -16.66 19.09 45.00
N GLN A 1020 -16.99 19.96 44.04
CA GLN A 1020 -17.73 21.21 44.34
C GLN A 1020 -19.24 21.00 44.50
N CYS A 1021 -19.79 19.91 43.96
CA CYS A 1021 -21.22 19.59 44.02
C CYS A 1021 -21.57 18.49 45.04
N GLU A 1022 -20.60 17.86 45.70
CA GLU A 1022 -20.78 16.74 46.64
C GLU A 1022 -21.86 17.03 47.70
N PHE A 1023 -21.71 18.15 48.41
CA PHE A 1023 -22.63 18.62 49.46
C PHE A 1023 -23.64 19.69 48.99
N ALA A 1024 -23.75 19.94 47.69
CA ALA A 1024 -24.63 20.99 47.16
C ALA A 1024 -26.08 20.49 47.04
N GLU A 1025 -27.00 21.15 47.74
CA GLU A 1025 -28.44 20.90 47.66
C GLU A 1025 -29.13 21.89 46.70
N CYS A 1026 -30.19 21.42 46.02
CA CYS A 1026 -31.00 22.23 45.12
C CYS A 1026 -32.22 22.78 45.89
N ASP A 1027 -32.35 24.11 45.95
CA ASP A 1027 -33.54 24.77 46.45
C ASP A 1027 -34.66 24.70 45.39
N THR A 1028 -35.57 23.77 45.59
CA THR A 1028 -36.70 23.51 44.67
C THR A 1028 -37.78 24.60 44.67
N THR A 1029 -37.69 25.61 45.55
CA THR A 1029 -38.63 26.75 45.60
C THR A 1029 -38.25 27.88 44.64
N ASN A 1030 -36.94 28.08 44.40
CA ASN A 1030 -36.41 29.13 43.53
C ASN A 1030 -35.54 28.60 42.36
N GLY A 1031 -35.17 27.32 42.35
CA GLY A 1031 -34.35 26.70 41.30
C GLY A 1031 -32.87 27.04 41.40
N THR A 1032 -32.34 27.27 42.61
CA THR A 1032 -30.93 27.64 42.82
C THR A 1032 -30.13 26.59 43.58
N ILE A 1033 -28.82 26.54 43.30
CA ILE A 1033 -27.84 25.66 43.94
C ILE A 1033 -26.59 26.48 44.29
N GLY A 1034 -25.81 26.02 45.27
CA GLY A 1034 -24.64 26.72 45.79
C GLY A 1034 -23.67 27.21 44.71
N ASN A 1035 -23.27 28.47 44.79
CA ASN A 1035 -22.57 29.21 43.72
C ASN A 1035 -21.35 28.48 43.13
N ASN A 1036 -20.55 27.80 43.96
CA ASN A 1036 -19.38 27.04 43.51
C ASN A 1036 -19.76 25.84 42.61
N CYS A 1037 -20.85 25.14 42.92
CA CYS A 1037 -21.36 24.06 42.09
C CYS A 1037 -21.92 24.62 40.77
N THR A 1038 -22.67 25.72 40.81
CA THR A 1038 -23.16 26.43 39.61
C THR A 1038 -22.03 26.80 38.65
N ILE A 1039 -20.93 27.37 39.18
CA ILE A 1039 -19.74 27.72 38.40
C ILE A 1039 -19.09 26.46 37.80
N ALA A 1040 -18.93 25.38 38.58
CA ALA A 1040 -18.35 24.12 38.09
C ALA A 1040 -19.21 23.45 37.00
N CYS A 1041 -20.54 23.45 37.13
CA CYS A 1041 -21.48 22.97 36.12
C CYS A 1041 -21.33 23.77 34.81
N GLN A 1042 -21.22 25.11 34.90
CA GLN A 1042 -21.03 25.99 33.75
C GLN A 1042 -19.66 25.78 33.07
N GLU A 1043 -18.58 25.69 33.83
CA GLU A 1043 -17.24 25.40 33.29
C GLU A 1043 -17.20 24.06 32.53
N TYR A 1044 -17.77 22.99 33.11
CA TYR A 1044 -17.84 21.67 32.48
C TYR A 1044 -18.66 21.72 31.17
N SER A 1045 -19.84 22.35 31.21
CA SER A 1045 -20.71 22.50 30.04
C SER A 1045 -20.03 23.28 28.90
N ASN A 1046 -19.42 24.42 29.21
CA ASN A 1046 -18.70 25.25 28.24
C ASN A 1046 -17.51 24.50 27.61
N TYR A 1047 -16.76 23.76 28.42
CA TYR A 1047 -15.65 22.93 27.93
C TYR A 1047 -16.12 21.88 26.93
N ILE A 1048 -17.17 21.12 27.28
CA ILE A 1048 -17.76 20.09 26.42
C ILE A 1048 -18.29 20.70 25.11
N SER A 1049 -19.00 21.82 25.17
CA SER A 1049 -19.56 22.48 23.97
C SER A 1049 -18.47 22.87 22.97
N ARG A 1050 -17.40 23.54 23.42
CA ARG A 1050 -16.28 23.91 22.55
C ARG A 1050 -15.55 22.69 22.00
N LYS A 1051 -15.36 21.64 22.80
CA LYS A 1051 -14.67 20.42 22.35
C LYS A 1051 -15.47 19.64 21.29
N LYS A 1052 -16.80 19.71 21.34
CA LYS A 1052 -17.66 19.21 20.25
C LYS A 1052 -17.38 19.92 18.93
N ASP A 1053 -17.29 21.25 18.93
CA ASP A 1053 -17.00 22.03 17.72
C ASP A 1053 -15.58 21.79 17.19
N GLU A 1054 -14.59 21.71 18.10
CA GLU A 1054 -13.22 21.34 17.75
C GLU A 1054 -13.16 19.95 17.08
N TYR A 1055 -13.86 18.96 17.64
CA TYR A 1055 -13.95 17.61 17.07
C TYR A 1055 -14.65 17.61 15.70
N LEU A 1056 -15.77 18.33 15.54
CA LEU A 1056 -16.47 18.40 14.25
C LEU A 1056 -15.59 19.00 13.15
N SER A 1057 -14.77 20.01 13.48
CA SER A 1057 -13.76 20.57 12.58
C SER A 1057 -12.72 19.51 12.16
N LEU A 1058 -12.11 18.83 13.14
CA LEU A 1058 -11.08 17.82 12.89
C LEU A 1058 -11.64 16.60 12.13
N LYS A 1059 -12.83 16.11 12.52
CA LYS A 1059 -13.56 15.04 11.85
C LYS A 1059 -13.86 15.39 10.39
N SER A 1060 -14.30 16.62 10.11
CA SER A 1060 -14.55 17.07 8.73
C SER A 1060 -13.28 17.00 7.87
N HIS A 1061 -12.13 17.41 8.41
CA HIS A 1061 -10.85 17.26 7.71
C HIS A 1061 -10.45 15.79 7.51
N TYR A 1062 -10.62 14.95 8.53
CA TYR A 1062 -10.37 13.50 8.46
C TYR A 1062 -11.23 12.84 7.37
N ASP A 1063 -12.54 13.09 7.41
CA ASP A 1063 -13.53 12.55 6.47
C ASP A 1063 -13.26 13.00 5.02
N MET A 1064 -12.74 14.20 4.82
CA MET A 1064 -12.45 14.75 3.48
C MET A 1064 -11.16 14.21 2.88
N ASN A 1065 -10.10 14.03 3.67
CA ASN A 1065 -8.75 13.77 3.16
C ASN A 1065 -8.21 12.34 3.40
N TYR A 1066 -8.73 11.61 4.41
CA TYR A 1066 -8.15 10.33 4.84
C TYR A 1066 -9.10 9.12 4.63
N ARG A 1067 -10.39 9.38 4.37
CA ARG A 1067 -11.43 8.37 4.21
C ARG A 1067 -11.41 7.71 2.80
N THR A 1068 -10.61 6.65 2.62
CA THR A 1068 -10.52 5.91 1.33
C THR A 1068 -10.64 4.38 1.49
N SER A 1069 -11.11 3.71 0.42
CA SER A 1069 -11.77 2.38 0.50
C SER A 1069 -10.86 1.16 0.23
N LYS A 1070 -9.73 1.03 0.94
CA LYS A 1070 -8.96 -0.25 0.99
C LYS A 1070 -8.44 -0.51 2.41
N LYS A 1071 -8.84 -1.66 2.98
CA LYS A 1071 -8.80 -2.03 4.43
C LYS A 1071 -9.71 -1.18 5.32
N GLY A 1072 -10.96 -1.61 5.45
CA GLY A 1072 -11.91 -1.07 6.43
C GLY A 1072 -12.47 0.31 6.06
N ILE A 1073 -13.69 0.57 6.51
CA ILE A 1073 -14.09 1.94 6.82
C ILE A 1073 -13.71 2.08 8.30
N THR A 1074 -12.73 2.92 8.61
CA THR A 1074 -12.57 3.44 9.96
C THR A 1074 -13.05 4.87 9.94
N GLU A 1075 -14.15 5.14 10.62
CA GLU A 1075 -14.56 6.51 10.91
C GLU A 1075 -13.54 7.16 11.84
N ALA A 1076 -13.53 8.50 11.90
CA ALA A 1076 -12.58 9.27 12.70
C ALA A 1076 -12.42 8.74 14.15
N HIS A 1077 -13.50 8.22 14.75
CA HIS A 1077 -13.49 7.62 16.09
C HIS A 1077 -12.97 6.18 16.13
N GLU A 1078 -13.19 5.38 15.09
CA GLU A 1078 -12.65 4.02 14.96
C GLU A 1078 -11.13 4.07 14.73
N TYR A 1079 -10.66 5.03 13.94
CA TYR A 1079 -9.24 5.35 13.79
C TYR A 1079 -8.58 5.70 15.14
N LEU A 1080 -9.19 6.61 15.92
CA LEU A 1080 -8.71 6.95 17.26
C LEU A 1080 -8.75 5.75 18.22
N LYS A 1081 -9.72 4.84 18.06
CA LYS A 1081 -9.83 3.60 18.85
C LYS A 1081 -8.71 2.60 18.57
N GLU A 1082 -8.34 2.41 17.30
CA GLU A 1082 -7.25 1.50 16.93
C GLU A 1082 -5.87 2.06 17.33
N GLU A 1083 -5.66 3.37 17.17
CA GLU A 1083 -4.34 3.98 17.33
C GLU A 1083 -4.01 4.41 18.78
N CYS A 1084 -4.98 4.89 19.58
CA CYS A 1084 -4.69 5.44 20.91
C CYS A 1084 -4.38 4.40 22.01
N ARG A 1085 -4.47 3.08 21.74
CA ARG A 1085 -4.13 1.99 22.69
C ARG A 1085 -4.57 2.25 24.15
N ASN A 1086 -5.86 2.53 24.33
CA ASN A 1086 -6.58 2.80 25.59
C ASN A 1086 -6.50 4.25 26.14
N ASN A 1087 -5.54 5.10 25.74
CA ASN A 1087 -5.47 6.49 26.24
C ASN A 1087 -6.70 7.35 25.85
N CYS A 1088 -7.35 7.03 24.73
CA CYS A 1088 -8.55 7.73 24.23
C CYS A 1088 -9.87 7.03 24.61
N GLU A 1089 -9.85 6.01 25.49
CA GLU A 1089 -11.06 5.23 25.81
C GLU A 1089 -12.20 6.09 26.37
N CYS A 1090 -11.87 7.10 27.18
CA CYS A 1090 -12.86 8.03 27.71
C CYS A 1090 -13.66 8.75 26.60
N PHE A 1091 -13.03 9.05 25.46
CA PHE A 1091 -13.62 9.79 24.36
C PHE A 1091 -14.61 8.92 23.59
N LEU A 1092 -14.26 7.65 23.38
CA LEU A 1092 -15.07 6.68 22.65
C LEU A 1092 -16.40 6.40 23.34
N ASN A 1093 -16.41 6.36 24.68
CA ASN A 1093 -17.63 6.20 25.47
C ASN A 1093 -18.68 7.30 25.20
N HIS A 1094 -18.22 8.48 24.76
CA HIS A 1094 -19.01 9.68 24.48
C HIS A 1094 -19.34 9.90 23.01
N ILE A 1095 -19.11 8.91 22.16
CA ILE A 1095 -19.64 8.87 20.80
C ILE A 1095 -20.86 7.94 20.76
N ASP A 1096 -21.90 8.35 20.06
CA ASP A 1096 -23.12 7.56 19.92
C ASP A 1096 -22.89 6.48 18.88
N ASP A 1097 -22.74 5.23 19.33
CA ASP A 1097 -22.58 4.09 18.43
C ASP A 1097 -23.74 3.99 17.42
N LYS A 1098 -24.97 4.41 17.76
CA LYS A 1098 -26.12 4.30 16.83
C LYS A 1098 -26.09 5.35 15.72
N ASN A 1099 -25.84 6.60 16.09
CA ASN A 1099 -25.96 7.77 15.20
C ASN A 1099 -24.62 8.32 14.67
N LYS A 1100 -23.48 7.81 15.16
CA LYS A 1100 -22.11 8.21 14.77
C LYS A 1100 -21.79 9.69 15.02
N THR A 1101 -22.49 10.26 15.99
CA THR A 1101 -22.40 11.66 16.43
C THR A 1101 -21.87 11.75 17.86
N TRP A 1102 -21.33 12.90 18.23
CA TRP A 1102 -20.99 13.24 19.62
C TRP A 1102 -22.22 13.12 20.53
N LYS A 1103 -22.23 12.20 21.51
CA LYS A 1103 -23.28 12.15 22.55
C LYS A 1103 -23.26 13.46 23.32
N ASN A 1104 -24.41 13.99 23.73
CA ASN A 1104 -24.40 15.18 24.60
C ASN A 1104 -23.74 14.82 25.94
N THR A 1105 -22.48 15.18 26.10
CA THR A 1105 -21.61 14.69 27.19
C THR A 1105 -22.01 15.25 28.56
N TYR A 1106 -22.75 16.36 28.54
CA TYR A 1106 -23.43 16.92 29.70
C TYR A 1106 -24.65 16.06 30.10
N GLU A 1107 -25.39 15.52 29.12
CA GLU A 1107 -26.52 14.62 29.41
C GLU A 1107 -26.09 13.26 29.96
N THR A 1108 -24.82 12.86 29.76
CA THR A 1108 -24.19 11.66 30.33
C THR A 1108 -23.58 11.84 31.72
N LEU A 1109 -23.77 13.00 32.36
CA LEU A 1109 -23.50 13.15 33.79
C LEU A 1109 -24.41 12.20 34.59
N GLU A 1110 -23.92 11.67 35.72
CA GLU A 1110 -24.75 10.87 36.63
C GLU A 1110 -26.01 11.62 37.05
N GLU A 1111 -27.15 10.93 37.15
CA GLU A 1111 -28.46 11.55 37.43
C GLU A 1111 -28.46 12.44 38.68
N THR A 1112 -27.63 12.10 39.67
CA THR A 1112 -27.38 12.86 40.90
C THR A 1112 -26.70 14.21 40.63
N LEU A 1113 -25.58 14.24 39.91
CA LEU A 1113 -24.85 15.46 39.54
C LEU A 1113 -25.62 16.28 38.49
N LYS A 1114 -26.28 15.61 37.55
CA LYS A 1114 -27.13 16.23 36.53
C LYS A 1114 -28.35 16.90 37.17
N GLY A 1115 -29.03 16.22 38.10
CA GLY A 1115 -30.14 16.79 38.87
C GLY A 1115 -29.72 18.00 39.71
N LYS A 1116 -28.51 17.98 40.30
CA LYS A 1116 -27.90 19.13 40.98
C LYS A 1116 -27.66 20.30 40.01
N CYS A 1117 -27.04 20.07 38.85
CA CYS A 1117 -26.78 21.14 37.88
C CYS A 1117 -28.04 21.65 37.14
N GLU A 1118 -29.11 20.86 37.02
CA GLU A 1118 -30.36 21.25 36.33
C GLU A 1118 -31.41 21.90 37.26
N CYS A 1119 -31.21 21.85 38.59
CA CYS A 1119 -32.08 22.33 39.68
C CYS A 1119 -33.43 22.96 39.27
N LYS A 1120 -34.49 22.14 39.19
CA LYS A 1120 -35.81 22.55 38.66
C LYS A 1120 -36.77 22.97 39.78
N LYS A 1121 -37.40 24.14 39.59
CA LYS A 1121 -38.48 24.63 40.46
C LYS A 1121 -39.76 23.79 40.28
N ILE A 1122 -40.43 23.45 41.38
CA ILE A 1122 -41.72 22.75 41.33
C ILE A 1122 -42.86 23.78 41.23
N GLU A 1123 -43.66 23.71 40.16
CA GLU A 1123 -44.90 24.48 40.04
C GLU A 1123 -46.09 23.70 40.65
N PRO A 1124 -46.89 24.32 41.54
CA PRO A 1124 -48.01 23.66 42.20
C PRO A 1124 -49.23 23.51 41.27
N LYS A 1125 -49.80 22.30 41.19
CA LYS A 1125 -51.07 22.02 40.50
C LYS A 1125 -52.28 22.30 41.39
N ILE A 1126 -53.14 23.28 41.04
CA ILE A 1126 -54.58 23.30 41.43
C ILE A 1126 -55.43 23.89 40.29
N SER A 1127 -56.59 23.27 40.06
CA SER A 1127 -57.77 23.79 39.33
C SER A 1127 -59.00 23.69 40.25
N PRO A 1128 -60.16 24.33 39.99
CA PRO A 1128 -60.50 25.39 39.04
C PRO A 1128 -60.99 26.69 39.74
N ALA A 1129 -61.19 27.78 38.99
CA ALA A 1129 -61.67 29.07 39.53
C ALA A 1129 -63.15 29.36 39.25
N LYS A 1130 -63.83 30.03 40.20
CA LYS A 1130 -65.08 30.79 40.03
C LYS A 1130 -65.12 31.94 41.07
N PRO A 1131 -65.94 33.01 40.90
CA PRO A 1131 -65.34 34.29 40.56
C PRO A 1131 -65.83 35.48 41.42
N ILE A 1132 -64.92 36.43 41.74
CA ILE A 1132 -65.28 37.74 42.29
C ILE A 1132 -64.35 38.82 41.69
N GLU A 1133 -64.94 39.72 40.90
CA GLU A 1133 -64.52 41.11 40.68
C GLU A 1133 -65.25 42.02 41.72
N PRO A 1134 -64.95 43.32 41.89
CA PRO A 1134 -63.96 44.15 41.18
C PRO A 1134 -63.10 45.06 42.10
N GLU A 1135 -62.03 45.67 41.55
CA GLU A 1135 -61.79 47.13 41.72
C GLU A 1135 -60.75 47.69 40.73
N SER A 1136 -61.00 48.92 40.30
CA SER A 1136 -60.14 49.80 39.47
C SER A 1136 -60.08 51.17 40.18
N PRO A 1137 -59.41 52.24 39.67
CA PRO A 1137 -58.37 52.37 38.65
C PRO A 1137 -57.12 53.18 39.15
N PRO A 1138 -56.08 53.41 38.33
CA PRO A 1138 -54.94 54.28 38.71
C PRO A 1138 -55.23 55.79 38.61
N LEU A 1139 -54.52 56.61 39.41
CA LEU A 1139 -54.58 58.07 39.37
C LEU A 1139 -54.06 58.63 38.03
N GLY A 1140 -54.79 59.60 37.47
CA GLY A 1140 -54.45 60.28 36.20
C GLY A 1140 -53.70 61.62 36.35
N PRO A 1141 -53.27 62.21 35.22
CA PRO A 1141 -52.74 63.57 35.15
C PRO A 1141 -53.85 64.65 35.14
N LYS A 1142 -53.49 65.91 35.42
CA LYS A 1142 -54.42 67.05 35.67
C LYS A 1142 -54.28 68.17 34.58
N PRO A 1143 -55.21 69.16 34.51
CA PRO A 1143 -56.26 69.40 33.48
C PRO A 1143 -55.89 70.55 32.48
N ALA A 1144 -56.73 71.22 31.66
CA ALA A 1144 -58.19 71.43 31.50
C ALA A 1144 -58.51 71.75 30.01
N THR A 1145 -59.64 71.36 29.38
CA THR A 1145 -61.04 71.91 29.35
C THR A 1145 -61.22 73.37 28.85
N PRO A 1146 -62.31 73.75 28.11
CA PRO A 1146 -63.69 73.23 28.18
C PRO A 1146 -64.48 72.88 26.87
N LEU A 1147 -65.72 72.39 27.07
CA LEU A 1147 -66.80 71.84 26.19
C LEU A 1147 -67.65 72.92 25.43
N PRO A 1148 -68.84 72.68 24.74
CA PRO A 1148 -69.77 71.51 24.59
C PRO A 1148 -70.40 71.32 23.15
N PRO A 1149 -71.58 70.67 22.89
CA PRO A 1149 -72.30 69.50 23.47
C PRO A 1149 -72.67 68.36 22.44
N LEU A 1150 -73.42 67.35 22.93
CA LEU A 1150 -73.95 66.10 22.29
C LEU A 1150 -75.17 66.30 21.33
N PRO A 1151 -75.60 65.28 20.53
CA PRO A 1151 -76.61 64.29 21.02
C PRO A 1151 -76.56 62.82 20.48
N ASN A 1152 -77.33 61.97 21.18
CA ASN A 1152 -77.77 60.55 21.00
C ASN A 1152 -78.53 60.22 19.68
N ASP A 1153 -78.90 58.98 19.25
CA ASP A 1153 -78.74 57.56 19.71
C ASP A 1153 -79.01 56.55 18.54
N GLU A 1154 -78.59 55.27 18.69
CA GLU A 1154 -79.10 54.01 18.05
C GLU A 1154 -78.99 53.74 16.49
N PRO A 1155 -79.14 52.48 15.97
CA PRO A 1155 -78.38 51.25 16.28
C PRO A 1155 -78.05 50.31 15.06
N ILE A 1156 -77.47 49.11 15.32
CA ILE A 1156 -77.39 47.88 14.47
C ILE A 1156 -76.31 47.79 13.34
N ASN A 1157 -75.27 46.93 13.52
CA ASN A 1157 -75.08 45.61 12.83
C ASN A 1157 -73.62 45.13 12.83
N THR A 1158 -73.37 43.89 13.27
CA THR A 1158 -72.03 43.25 13.30
C THR A 1158 -71.90 42.19 12.19
N ASN A 1159 -71.26 42.49 11.04
CA ASN A 1159 -70.82 41.42 10.10
C ASN A 1159 -69.79 41.75 8.99
N ILE A 1160 -68.83 42.69 9.17
CA ILE A 1160 -67.84 43.03 8.12
C ILE A 1160 -66.36 42.94 8.56
N LEU A 1161 -66.04 42.76 9.85
CA LEU A 1161 -64.67 42.95 10.38
C LEU A 1161 -63.89 41.66 10.75
N SER A 1162 -64.10 40.54 10.06
CA SER A 1162 -63.32 39.30 10.28
C SER A 1162 -62.54 38.77 9.07
N THR A 1163 -62.75 39.32 7.86
CA THR A 1163 -62.14 38.82 6.62
C THR A 1163 -61.13 39.78 5.97
N THR A 1164 -61.16 41.07 6.28
CA THR A 1164 -60.37 42.09 5.55
C THR A 1164 -59.00 42.39 6.15
N ILE A 1165 -58.82 42.19 7.46
CA ILE A 1165 -57.59 42.57 8.18
C ILE A 1165 -56.38 41.65 7.86
N PRO A 1166 -56.50 40.31 7.74
CA PRO A 1166 -55.34 39.45 7.44
C PRO A 1166 -54.73 39.69 6.05
N LEU A 1167 -55.56 40.02 5.05
CA LEU A 1167 -55.12 40.19 3.67
C LEU A 1167 -54.34 41.50 3.46
N GLY A 1168 -54.76 42.58 4.11
CA GLY A 1168 -54.07 43.88 4.04
C GLY A 1168 -52.65 43.83 4.61
N ILE A 1169 -52.45 43.12 5.72
CA ILE A 1169 -51.13 42.96 6.35
C ILE A 1169 -50.20 42.10 5.46
N ALA A 1170 -50.71 41.03 4.86
CA ALA A 1170 -49.94 40.18 3.95
C ALA A 1170 -49.48 40.93 2.68
N LEU A 1171 -50.34 41.77 2.09
CA LEU A 1171 -50.01 42.61 0.93
C LEU A 1171 -49.02 43.74 1.28
N ALA A 1172 -49.14 44.35 2.45
CA ALA A 1172 -48.19 45.37 2.91
C ALA A 1172 -46.78 44.79 3.11
N LEU A 1173 -46.67 43.65 3.82
CA LEU A 1173 -45.38 43.02 4.12
C LEU A 1173 -44.66 42.50 2.86
N SER A 1174 -45.39 41.94 1.91
CA SER A 1174 -44.82 41.47 0.63
C SER A 1174 -44.35 42.62 -0.26
N SER A 1175 -45.04 43.77 -0.26
CA SER A 1175 -44.60 44.98 -0.96
C SER A 1175 -43.33 45.60 -0.35
N ILE A 1176 -43.22 45.59 0.99
CA ILE A 1176 -42.01 46.01 1.72
C ILE A 1176 -40.82 45.11 1.38
N ALA A 1177 -41.00 43.78 1.38
CA ALA A 1177 -39.95 42.83 1.01
C ALA A 1177 -39.43 43.05 -0.43
N PHE A 1178 -40.34 43.35 -1.38
CA PHE A 1178 -39.96 43.66 -2.76
C PHE A 1178 -39.15 44.96 -2.89
N LEU A 1179 -39.46 45.98 -2.08
CA LEU A 1179 -38.66 47.21 -2.02
C LEU A 1179 -37.25 46.94 -1.49
N PHE A 1180 -37.08 46.16 -0.42
CA PHE A 1180 -35.75 45.80 0.09
C PHE A 1180 -34.92 45.00 -0.92
N LEU A 1181 -35.52 44.01 -1.61
CA LEU A 1181 -34.82 43.27 -2.68
C LEU A 1181 -34.39 44.19 -3.84
N LYS A 1182 -35.25 45.14 -4.23
CA LYS A 1182 -34.94 46.10 -5.30
C LYS A 1182 -33.84 47.08 -4.89
N VAL A 1183 -33.82 47.53 -3.63
CA VAL A 1183 -32.75 48.38 -3.06
C VAL A 1183 -31.43 47.62 -3.01
N ILE A 1184 -31.41 46.37 -2.52
CA ILE A 1184 -30.20 45.52 -2.51
C ILE A 1184 -29.66 45.33 -3.93
N TYR A 1185 -30.52 45.03 -4.91
CA TYR A 1185 -30.11 44.89 -6.31
C TYR A 1185 -29.50 46.18 -6.89
N ILE A 1186 -30.08 47.35 -6.59
CA ILE A 1186 -29.55 48.65 -7.03
C ILE A 1186 -28.18 48.93 -6.40
N PHE A 1187 -28.02 48.74 -5.08
CA PHE A 1187 -26.73 48.92 -4.41
C PHE A 1187 -25.66 47.94 -4.91
N SER A 1188 -26.01 46.66 -5.15
CA SER A 1188 -25.08 45.69 -5.74
C SER A 1188 -24.64 46.08 -7.15
N ARG A 1189 -25.53 46.66 -7.96
CA ARG A 1189 -25.20 47.13 -9.32
C ARG A 1189 -24.27 48.34 -9.28
N ILE A 1190 -24.57 49.34 -8.46
CA ILE A 1190 -23.72 50.53 -8.26
C ILE A 1190 -22.33 50.13 -7.73
N TYR A 1191 -22.25 49.15 -6.83
CA TYR A 1191 -20.98 48.64 -6.31
C TYR A 1191 -20.12 47.98 -7.41
N ILE A 1192 -20.74 47.15 -8.27
CA ILE A 1192 -20.06 46.52 -9.41
C ILE A 1192 -19.53 47.56 -10.40
N ASP A 1193 -20.34 48.57 -10.74
CA ASP A 1193 -19.95 49.62 -11.68
C ASP A 1193 -18.81 50.50 -11.12
N MET A 1194 -18.86 50.85 -9.82
CA MET A 1194 -17.78 51.57 -9.12
C MET A 1194 -16.47 50.75 -9.06
N CYS A 1195 -16.54 49.46 -8.76
CA CYS A 1195 -15.37 48.58 -8.79
C CYS A 1195 -14.77 48.46 -10.21
N GLY A 1196 -15.60 48.45 -11.25
CA GLY A 1196 -15.17 48.45 -12.64
C GLY A 1196 -14.34 49.68 -13.01
N VAL A 1197 -14.79 50.87 -12.64
CA VAL A 1197 -14.06 52.14 -12.89
C VAL A 1197 -12.71 52.16 -12.17
N ILE A 1198 -12.67 51.75 -10.89
CA ILE A 1198 -11.42 51.68 -10.12
C ILE A 1198 -10.43 50.69 -10.75
N TYR A 1199 -10.90 49.54 -11.23
CA TYR A 1199 -10.06 48.54 -11.89
C TYR A 1199 -9.48 49.04 -13.22
N VAL A 1200 -10.26 49.77 -14.02
CA VAL A 1200 -9.78 50.40 -15.26
C VAL A 1200 -8.74 51.49 -14.96
N CYS A 1201 -8.98 52.36 -13.98
CA CYS A 1201 -8.00 53.37 -13.56
C CYS A 1201 -6.69 52.73 -13.07
N ALA A 1202 -6.77 51.64 -12.28
CA ALA A 1202 -5.59 50.90 -11.83
C ALA A 1202 -4.81 50.28 -13.00
N LEU A 1203 -5.50 49.70 -13.99
CA LEU A 1203 -4.87 49.18 -15.22
C LEU A 1203 -4.19 50.29 -16.04
N CYS A 1204 -4.82 51.46 -16.19
CA CYS A 1204 -4.21 52.59 -16.88
C CYS A 1204 -2.90 53.05 -16.20
N VAL A 1205 -2.88 53.14 -14.87
CA VAL A 1205 -1.66 53.46 -14.11
C VAL A 1205 -0.60 52.35 -14.28
N TRP A 1206 -0.99 51.08 -14.24
CA TRP A 1206 -0.07 49.96 -14.41
C TRP A 1206 0.56 49.92 -15.81
N ILE A 1207 -0.23 50.20 -16.86
CA ILE A 1207 0.25 50.34 -18.24
C ILE A 1207 1.21 51.53 -18.36
N TYR A 1208 0.91 52.67 -17.74
CA TYR A 1208 1.78 53.85 -17.77
C TYR A 1208 3.15 53.58 -17.11
N VAL A 1209 3.16 52.91 -15.94
CA VAL A 1209 4.38 52.46 -15.27
C VAL A 1209 5.16 51.44 -16.10
N TYR A 1210 4.47 50.52 -16.78
CA TYR A 1210 5.09 49.52 -17.66
C TYR A 1210 5.74 50.15 -18.91
N ILE A 1211 5.10 51.17 -19.49
CA ILE A 1211 5.67 51.96 -20.60
C ILE A 1211 6.93 52.71 -20.14
N ILE A 1212 6.92 53.34 -18.97
CA ILE A 1212 8.11 53.96 -18.37
C ILE A 1212 9.23 52.93 -18.17
N TYR A 1213 8.91 51.74 -17.66
CA TYR A 1213 9.88 50.66 -17.46
C TYR A 1213 10.51 50.20 -18.78
N ILE A 1214 9.71 50.02 -19.85
CA ILE A 1214 10.21 49.71 -21.20
C ILE A 1214 11.12 50.84 -21.71
N TYR A 1215 10.75 52.10 -21.51
CA TYR A 1215 11.55 53.23 -21.96
C TYR A 1215 12.92 53.28 -21.25
N ILE A 1216 12.95 53.06 -19.94
CA ILE A 1216 14.19 52.93 -19.14
C ILE A 1216 15.02 51.72 -19.60
N TYR A 1217 14.38 50.59 -19.90
CA TYR A 1217 15.07 49.39 -20.40
C TYR A 1217 15.72 49.65 -21.77
N LEU A 1218 15.00 50.29 -22.70
CA LEU A 1218 15.53 50.63 -24.03
C LEU A 1218 16.69 51.63 -23.95
N ILE A 1219 16.61 52.64 -23.06
CA ILE A 1219 17.73 53.55 -22.76
C ILE A 1219 18.96 52.75 -22.28
N ASN A 1220 18.79 51.83 -21.33
CA ASN A 1220 19.89 50.99 -20.83
C ASN A 1220 20.50 50.09 -21.92
N VAL A 1221 19.67 49.47 -22.77
CA VAL A 1221 20.13 48.69 -23.93
C VAL A 1221 20.90 49.56 -24.93
N PHE A 1222 20.46 50.80 -25.17
CA PHE A 1222 21.16 51.76 -26.03
C PHE A 1222 22.51 52.18 -25.45
N ILE A 1223 22.57 52.48 -24.15
CA ILE A 1223 23.82 52.77 -23.43
C ILE A 1223 24.79 51.58 -23.50
N LEU A 1224 24.30 50.35 -23.33
CA LEU A 1224 25.11 49.12 -23.43
C LEU A 1224 25.61 48.87 -24.87
N LYS A 1225 24.78 49.10 -25.90
CA LYS A 1225 25.22 49.08 -27.31
C LYS A 1225 26.29 50.15 -27.58
N ARG A 1226 26.15 51.37 -27.04
CA ARG A 1226 27.13 52.46 -27.20
C ARG A 1226 28.45 52.15 -26.47
N LYS A 1227 28.40 51.55 -25.27
CA LYS A 1227 29.57 51.02 -24.55
C LYS A 1227 30.27 49.89 -25.33
N LYS A 1228 29.53 48.92 -25.89
CA LYS A 1228 30.10 47.86 -26.75
C LYS A 1228 30.75 48.42 -28.02
N ARG A 1229 30.13 49.41 -28.69
CA ARG A 1229 30.74 50.08 -29.86
C ARG A 1229 32.04 50.83 -29.51
N LYS A 1230 32.08 51.60 -28.40
CA LYS A 1230 33.32 52.24 -27.91
C LYS A 1230 34.41 51.20 -27.57
N LYS A 1231 34.05 50.06 -26.96
CA LYS A 1231 35.01 48.98 -26.64
C LYS A 1231 35.55 48.27 -27.90
N LYS A 1232 34.75 48.16 -28.98
CA LYS A 1232 35.19 47.60 -30.28
C LYS A 1232 36.11 48.54 -31.07
N TYR A 1233 35.92 49.86 -30.97
CA TYR A 1233 36.85 50.84 -31.57
C TYR A 1233 38.20 50.90 -30.82
N ARG A 1234 38.22 50.91 -29.49
CA ARG A 1234 39.48 50.88 -28.72
C ARG A 1234 40.32 49.61 -28.92
N LYS A 1235 39.71 48.50 -29.35
CA LYS A 1235 40.41 47.23 -29.62
C LYS A 1235 40.85 47.05 -31.09
N LYS A 1236 40.81 48.12 -31.89
CA LYS A 1236 41.27 48.15 -33.29
C LYS A 1236 42.42 49.15 -33.53
N ASN A 1237 42.79 49.92 -32.50
CA ASN A 1237 43.86 50.93 -32.51
C ASN A 1237 44.85 50.69 -31.33
N TYR A 1238 45.07 49.42 -30.97
CA TYR A 1238 46.06 48.91 -30.02
C TYR A 1238 46.39 47.48 -30.42
#